data_AF-A0AAE3JKV9-F1
#
_entry.id   AF-A0AAE3JKV9-F1
#
_cell.length_a   1.000
_cell.length_b   1.000
_cell.length_c   1.000
_cell.angle_alpha   90.00
_cell.angle_beta   90.00
_cell.angle_gamma   90.00
#
_symmetry.space_group_name_H-M   'P 1'
#
loop_
_entity.id
_entity.type
_entity.pdbx_description
1 polymer ?
#
loop_
_entity_poly.entity_id
_entity_poly.type
_entity_poly.pdbx_seq_one_letter_code
_entity_poly.pdbx_strand_id
1 'polypeptide(L)'
;MIKLNYNRPLKTVFIPFLFGILLITGCKQQDLPAYYVHGVAEPIISLNGKWKINTTPSNSFWKDTVTNKEWKEILVPGECMMQGIPIKHDESFAYKKRIYIPSDYKGKTIIIKFDGVYSYAKVWVNGHYIRDHSGGFTSWECDITPYVQVGDTATLHMEVVDKRDEISYASGYAKHEIGGILRDVKLMALPHNYPDQVVITTDLDPQYRDATLRIRGITHATTDENIIIKLALFNNQNKEIELKIPSQIISNGQFDIENHIVSPLKWDAEHPNLYKLKLSVVENESVIWSKSYNVGFREIEVLGNRFLVNGKQIKLRGANRHDVHPMLGRVSTPEYDKKDVLLAKEANMNFIRASHYPPTEYFLQLCDEYGIYVEDETPVCFVDSWRRENYKPHVTQDDPAYTERYFSQLKEMVTNHRNYPSIIFWSIGNENKFGNNFQASYDWVKKTDNTRPIIFSYPEHVPKGISSYDLISEHYPDTNGNENYEQFVIRGFGQADKPVIFDEWAHVPCYTKDVKSDPNIREFWGISLDTMWQKTYDADGGLGGAIWGMIDETFMLPKNLPGYGDWWGTVKGDPDIEPYSGPTVGFGEWGIVDTWRRKKPEFWNTKKAYSPVRILKKEYKNIKQGSSLDVPIYNRYDHTNLNELSIQYTINGKLKTLKSPNIPAHTKGKIQIPIDFQGHKFSIIINFKDSKNHLVDTYCLNIENEKKIETPISKGTRIDIKESKDYYTIVCENNVEFKLDKNTGLFTKAYVKDNKMNFSGPYLNLLTRGKEVKFSIYEVNNYSKNWNLKSMSVTKKDTHIEIINSGSYDSLQNVKLVTRVFPDASILTEYQIQKMPEEFIRELGISYAIDNVVDSLSWKRDAYWGVYPANHMSAIEGKTTLYSNIQNKYREAPQKDWQYDTKSFYYHGVDKEQVGALTHIARSSKENIRTFKLYLGHLGSLVVGGNADKSCRIEKINGNINLHINNELDYPGLSWGNYQKNILLKGAYKNKVELRLSF
;
A
#
# COMPACT_ATOMS: atom_id res chain seq x y z
N MET A 1 -1.12 -65.09 -31.14
CA MET A 1 -1.21 -65.83 -32.42
C MET A 1 -2.63 -66.36 -32.54
N ILE A 2 -3.35 -66.02 -33.64
CA ILE A 2 -4.64 -66.59 -34.08
C ILE A 2 -5.88 -66.17 -33.26
N LYS A 3 -7.08 -65.89 -33.79
CA LYS A 3 -7.61 -65.15 -34.96
C LYS A 3 -9.15 -65.09 -34.71
N LEU A 4 -9.74 -63.89 -34.81
CA LEU A 4 -11.05 -63.54 -35.39
C LEU A 4 -12.13 -64.65 -35.60
N ASN A 5 -13.33 -64.48 -35.03
CA ASN A 5 -14.51 -63.95 -35.74
C ASN A 5 -15.84 -64.21 -34.99
N TYR A 6 -16.66 -63.14 -34.91
CA TYR A 6 -18.10 -63.16 -34.63
C TYR A 6 -18.87 -63.24 -35.95
N ASN A 7 -19.99 -63.99 -36.00
CA ASN A 7 -21.30 -63.42 -36.39
C ASN A 7 -22.45 -64.46 -36.35
N ARG A 8 -23.60 -63.98 -35.87
CA ARG A 8 -24.96 -64.55 -36.00
C ARG A 8 -25.49 -64.33 -37.44
N PRO A 9 -26.68 -64.89 -37.79
CA PRO A 9 -27.89 -64.06 -37.68
C PRO A 9 -29.18 -64.83 -37.33
N LEU A 10 -30.16 -64.15 -36.73
CA LEU A 10 -31.58 -64.49 -36.90
C LEU A 10 -32.47 -63.27 -36.63
N LYS A 11 -33.42 -63.09 -37.55
CA LYS A 11 -34.38 -62.00 -37.71
C LYS A 11 -35.51 -62.08 -36.68
N THR A 12 -36.00 -60.93 -36.19
CA THR A 12 -37.44 -60.73 -36.00
C THR A 12 -37.81 -59.24 -36.16
N VAL A 13 -39.00 -59.04 -36.71
CA VAL A 13 -39.62 -57.85 -37.30
C VAL A 13 -40.22 -56.92 -36.22
N PHE A 14 -40.13 -55.60 -36.41
CA PHE A 14 -41.09 -54.60 -35.91
C PHE A 14 -41.08 -53.34 -36.80
N ILE A 15 -42.25 -52.84 -37.19
CA ILE A 15 -42.52 -51.53 -37.83
C ILE A 15 -43.58 -50.80 -36.95
N PRO A 16 -43.88 -49.50 -37.11
CA PRO A 16 -43.24 -48.37 -36.42
C PRO A 16 -44.26 -47.53 -35.61
N PHE A 17 -43.81 -46.71 -34.66
CA PHE A 17 -44.53 -45.48 -34.31
C PHE A 17 -43.55 -44.35 -33.97
N LEU A 18 -43.84 -43.19 -34.57
CA LEU A 18 -43.07 -41.95 -34.61
C LEU A 18 -42.71 -41.41 -33.21
N PHE A 19 -41.45 -41.00 -33.05
CA PHE A 19 -41.10 -39.72 -32.42
C PHE A 19 -39.89 -39.16 -33.16
N GLY A 20 -40.02 -37.94 -33.70
CA GLY A 20 -38.98 -37.26 -34.46
C GLY A 20 -37.80 -36.93 -33.56
N ILE A 21 -36.69 -37.62 -33.79
CA ILE A 21 -35.37 -37.23 -33.31
C ILE A 21 -34.92 -36.09 -34.23
N LEU A 22 -34.92 -34.87 -33.69
CA LEU A 22 -34.20 -33.75 -34.28
C LEU A 22 -32.70 -34.06 -34.14
N LEU A 23 -32.05 -34.19 -35.29
CA LEU A 23 -30.63 -34.43 -35.45
C LEU A 23 -29.81 -33.40 -34.66
N ILE A 24 -29.16 -33.86 -33.60
CA ILE A 24 -27.98 -33.18 -33.05
C ILE A 24 -26.85 -33.45 -34.04
N THR A 25 -26.75 -32.64 -35.08
CA THR A 25 -25.50 -32.52 -35.83
C THR A 25 -24.49 -31.89 -34.91
N GLY A 26 -23.51 -32.69 -34.46
CA GLY A 26 -22.32 -32.22 -33.78
C GLY A 26 -21.53 -31.29 -34.70
N CYS A 27 -21.89 -30.01 -34.67
CA CYS A 27 -20.98 -28.96 -35.09
C CYS A 27 -19.89 -28.95 -34.02
N LYS A 28 -18.66 -29.35 -34.39
CA LYS A 28 -17.47 -29.09 -33.56
C LYS A 28 -17.57 -27.65 -33.09
N GLN A 29 -17.70 -27.45 -31.79
CA GLN A 29 -17.75 -26.13 -31.18
C GLN A 29 -16.47 -25.42 -31.62
N GLN A 30 -16.61 -24.48 -32.54
CA GLN A 30 -15.49 -23.68 -33.00
C GLN A 30 -14.95 -22.97 -31.75
N ASP A 31 -13.64 -23.04 -31.50
CA ASP A 31 -12.97 -22.34 -30.41
C ASP A 31 -13.06 -20.83 -30.68
N LEU A 32 -14.24 -20.24 -30.42
CA LEU A 32 -14.46 -18.81 -30.57
C LEU A 32 -13.66 -18.07 -29.49
N PRO A 33 -13.13 -16.88 -29.82
CA PRO A 33 -12.39 -16.06 -28.86
C PRO A 33 -13.25 -15.63 -27.68
N ALA A 34 -12.60 -15.08 -26.64
CA ALA A 34 -13.28 -14.62 -25.42
C ALA A 34 -14.32 -13.52 -25.66
N TYR A 35 -14.17 -12.76 -26.74
CA TYR A 35 -15.16 -11.83 -27.27
C TYR A 35 -15.27 -12.04 -28.78
N TYR A 36 -16.47 -12.30 -29.27
CA TYR A 36 -16.72 -12.68 -30.66
C TYR A 36 -17.95 -11.96 -31.21
N VAL A 37 -17.86 -11.51 -32.46
CA VAL A 37 -18.99 -10.98 -33.24
C VAL A 37 -18.94 -11.60 -34.64
N HIS A 38 -20.09 -12.08 -35.12
CA HIS A 38 -20.14 -12.78 -36.39
C HIS A 38 -19.78 -11.87 -37.56
N GLY A 39 -18.88 -12.38 -38.41
CA GLY A 39 -18.40 -11.69 -39.60
C GLY A 39 -17.44 -10.53 -39.33
N VAL A 40 -16.98 -10.34 -38.09
CA VAL A 40 -16.03 -9.28 -37.71
C VAL A 40 -14.71 -9.91 -37.28
N ALA A 41 -13.60 -9.49 -37.91
CA ALA A 41 -12.27 -10.03 -37.62
C ALA A 41 -11.76 -9.58 -36.24
N GLU A 42 -11.88 -8.29 -35.94
CA GLU A 42 -11.47 -7.68 -34.67
C GLU A 42 -12.64 -6.88 -34.09
N PRO A 43 -13.49 -7.47 -33.23
CA PRO A 43 -14.66 -6.78 -32.69
C PRO A 43 -14.35 -5.63 -31.72
N ILE A 44 -13.13 -5.58 -31.19
CA ILE A 44 -12.65 -4.55 -30.27
C ILE A 44 -11.29 -4.08 -30.75
N ILE A 45 -11.19 -2.80 -31.14
CA ILE A 45 -9.96 -2.17 -31.60
C ILE A 45 -9.57 -1.09 -30.59
N SER A 46 -8.34 -1.13 -30.08
CA SER A 46 -7.83 -0.06 -29.22
C SER A 46 -7.62 1.22 -30.03
N LEU A 47 -8.10 2.34 -29.50
CA LEU A 47 -7.86 3.68 -30.03
C LEU A 47 -6.73 4.40 -29.28
N ASN A 48 -6.04 3.72 -28.36
CA ASN A 48 -4.90 4.26 -27.62
C ASN A 48 -3.74 4.66 -28.54
N GLY A 49 -2.76 5.35 -27.96
CA GLY A 49 -1.57 5.84 -28.63
C GLY A 49 -1.66 7.34 -28.93
N LYS A 50 -1.13 7.77 -30.08
CA LYS A 50 -1.03 9.19 -30.40
C LYS A 50 -2.37 9.79 -30.83
N TRP A 51 -2.74 10.88 -30.18
CA TRP A 51 -3.86 11.76 -30.52
C TRP A 51 -3.35 13.17 -30.76
N LYS A 52 -4.22 14.03 -31.27
CA LYS A 52 -3.96 15.48 -31.35
C LYS A 52 -4.67 16.19 -30.21
N ILE A 53 -4.06 17.23 -29.66
CA ILE A 53 -4.63 18.09 -28.61
C ILE A 53 -4.47 19.57 -28.95
N ASN A 54 -5.48 20.38 -28.62
CA ASN A 54 -5.45 21.85 -28.67
C ASN A 54 -5.92 22.40 -27.31
N THR A 55 -5.06 23.14 -26.61
CA THR A 55 -5.34 23.71 -25.28
C THR A 55 -6.14 25.02 -25.32
N THR A 56 -6.34 25.58 -26.51
CA THR A 56 -7.13 26.80 -26.74
C THR A 56 -8.02 26.60 -27.98
N PRO A 57 -8.95 25.63 -27.94
CA PRO A 57 -9.77 25.30 -29.10
C PRO A 57 -10.71 26.45 -29.45
N SER A 58 -10.96 26.67 -30.74
CA SER A 58 -11.99 27.60 -31.18
C SER A 58 -13.39 27.06 -30.86
N ASN A 59 -14.41 27.92 -30.82
CA ASN A 59 -15.82 27.53 -30.66
C ASN A 59 -16.39 26.67 -31.82
N SER A 60 -15.55 26.24 -32.76
CA SER A 60 -15.92 25.40 -33.90
C SER A 60 -14.86 24.34 -34.20
N PHE A 61 -14.03 23.98 -33.20
CA PHE A 61 -12.90 23.05 -33.35
C PHE A 61 -13.29 21.67 -33.90
N TRP A 62 -14.55 21.26 -33.73
CA TRP A 62 -15.09 20.00 -34.23
C TRP A 62 -15.43 20.00 -35.73
N LYS A 63 -15.36 21.16 -36.40
CA LYS A 63 -15.50 21.26 -37.86
C LYS A 63 -14.16 20.97 -38.51
N ASP A 64 -14.13 20.05 -39.49
CA ASP A 64 -12.89 19.59 -40.15
C ASP A 64 -12.18 20.68 -41.01
N THR A 65 -12.69 21.90 -41.01
CA THR A 65 -12.15 23.09 -41.71
C THR A 65 -11.10 23.86 -40.90
N VAL A 66 -10.87 23.52 -39.63
CA VAL A 66 -9.89 24.21 -38.77
C VAL A 66 -8.47 23.71 -39.05
N THR A 67 -7.55 24.61 -39.44
CA THR A 67 -6.16 24.29 -39.80
C THR A 67 -5.38 23.61 -38.68
N ASN A 68 -4.60 22.56 -39.02
CA ASN A 68 -3.80 21.73 -38.09
C ASN A 68 -2.68 22.46 -37.33
N LYS A 69 -2.41 23.76 -37.56
CA LYS A 69 -1.23 24.46 -37.02
C LYS A 69 -1.21 24.59 -35.49
N GLU A 70 -2.36 24.53 -34.83
CA GLU A 70 -2.50 24.68 -33.37
C GLU A 70 -2.59 23.36 -32.60
N TRP A 71 -2.64 22.23 -33.31
CA TRP A 71 -2.79 20.90 -32.71
C TRP A 71 -1.44 20.24 -32.42
N LYS A 72 -1.19 19.89 -31.15
CA LYS A 72 0.01 19.17 -30.68
C LYS A 72 -0.25 17.67 -30.57
N GLU A 73 0.78 16.86 -30.45
CA GLU A 73 0.62 15.42 -30.15
C GLU A 73 0.50 15.19 -28.64
N ILE A 74 -0.32 14.22 -28.26
CA ILE A 74 -0.43 13.70 -26.89
C ILE A 74 -0.62 12.17 -26.95
N LEU A 75 -0.14 11.46 -25.93
CA LEU A 75 -0.43 10.04 -25.74
C LEU A 75 -1.75 9.87 -24.95
N VAL A 76 -2.55 8.91 -25.38
CA VAL A 76 -3.82 8.50 -24.77
C VAL A 76 -3.77 6.98 -24.52
N PRO A 77 -4.14 6.48 -23.33
CA PRO A 77 -4.42 7.25 -22.12
C PRO A 77 -3.21 8.04 -21.62
N GLY A 78 -3.47 9.17 -21.00
CA GLY A 78 -2.43 10.11 -20.64
C GLY A 78 -2.97 11.36 -19.97
N GLU A 79 -2.40 11.72 -18.83
CA GLU A 79 -2.67 12.98 -18.15
C GLU A 79 -1.92 14.15 -18.82
N CYS A 80 -2.58 15.29 -18.99
CA CYS A 80 -2.04 16.44 -19.74
C CYS A 80 -0.77 17.02 -19.09
N MET A 81 -0.84 17.34 -17.80
CA MET A 81 0.23 18.02 -17.07
C MET A 81 1.50 17.16 -16.99
N MET A 82 1.34 15.85 -16.79
CA MET A 82 2.45 14.89 -16.73
C MET A 82 3.18 14.69 -18.06
N GLN A 83 2.53 15.04 -19.18
CA GLN A 83 3.10 15.07 -20.54
C GLN A 83 3.62 16.46 -20.96
N GLY A 84 3.60 17.44 -20.05
CA GLY A 84 4.12 18.79 -20.31
C GLY A 84 3.14 19.70 -21.05
N ILE A 85 1.86 19.35 -21.05
CA ILE A 85 0.79 20.11 -21.71
C ILE A 85 -0.02 20.82 -20.63
N PRO A 86 0.10 22.15 -20.52
CA PRO A 86 -0.60 22.90 -19.50
C PRO A 86 -2.09 22.95 -19.79
N ILE A 87 -2.88 22.69 -18.74
CA ILE A 87 -4.33 22.92 -18.71
C ILE A 87 -4.67 23.75 -17.48
N LYS A 88 -5.88 24.29 -17.44
CA LYS A 88 -6.39 25.03 -16.28
C LYS A 88 -7.80 24.57 -15.97
N HIS A 89 -8.15 24.66 -14.70
CA HIS A 89 -9.51 24.46 -14.27
C HIS A 89 -10.52 25.34 -15.01
N ASP A 90 -11.67 24.74 -15.33
CA ASP A 90 -12.82 25.37 -16.00
C ASP A 90 -12.55 25.93 -17.41
N GLU A 91 -11.35 25.74 -17.97
CA GLU A 91 -11.01 26.07 -19.36
C GLU A 91 -11.07 24.81 -20.24
N SER A 92 -11.73 24.92 -21.40
CA SER A 92 -11.87 23.81 -22.33
C SER A 92 -10.59 23.56 -23.13
N PHE A 93 -10.26 22.29 -23.33
CA PHE A 93 -9.25 21.83 -24.28
C PHE A 93 -9.82 20.71 -25.14
N ALA A 94 -9.30 20.53 -26.35
CA ALA A 94 -9.86 19.63 -27.34
C ALA A 94 -8.90 18.53 -27.76
N TYR A 95 -9.45 17.34 -28.02
CA TYR A 95 -8.79 16.20 -28.63
C TYR A 95 -9.29 15.96 -30.06
N LYS A 96 -8.41 15.42 -30.91
CA LYS A 96 -8.75 14.96 -32.26
C LYS A 96 -8.05 13.64 -32.58
N LYS A 97 -8.81 12.70 -33.15
CA LYS A 97 -8.31 11.41 -33.62
C LYS A 97 -9.01 11.03 -34.93
N ARG A 98 -8.23 10.54 -35.89
CA ARG A 98 -8.77 9.85 -37.05
C ARG A 98 -8.87 8.36 -36.74
N ILE A 99 -10.04 7.79 -37.00
CA ILE A 99 -10.36 6.39 -36.74
C ILE A 99 -10.81 5.76 -38.06
N TYR A 100 -10.17 4.67 -38.45
CA TYR A 100 -10.63 3.87 -39.58
C TYR A 100 -11.77 2.97 -39.13
N ILE A 101 -12.87 2.96 -39.87
CA ILE A 101 -14.00 2.08 -39.61
C ILE A 101 -13.86 0.84 -40.51
N PRO A 102 -13.59 -0.35 -39.95
CA PRO A 102 -13.38 -1.55 -40.75
C PRO A 102 -14.58 -1.87 -41.65
N SER A 103 -14.31 -2.39 -42.86
CA SER A 103 -15.36 -2.71 -43.84
C SER A 103 -16.27 -3.85 -43.39
N ASP A 104 -15.76 -4.76 -42.56
CA ASP A 104 -16.47 -5.89 -41.98
C ASP A 104 -17.40 -5.50 -40.80
N TYR A 105 -17.37 -4.24 -40.35
CA TYR A 105 -18.36 -3.68 -39.43
C TYR A 105 -19.72 -3.39 -40.11
N LYS A 106 -19.87 -3.73 -41.39
CA LYS A 106 -21.12 -3.53 -42.13
C LYS A 106 -22.31 -4.21 -41.43
N GLY A 107 -23.37 -3.43 -41.21
CA GLY A 107 -24.59 -3.89 -40.53
C GLY A 107 -24.39 -4.20 -39.04
N LYS A 108 -23.37 -3.63 -38.41
CA LYS A 108 -23.11 -3.70 -36.97
C LYS A 108 -23.41 -2.34 -36.33
N THR A 109 -23.71 -2.37 -35.04
CA THR A 109 -23.66 -1.19 -34.17
C THR A 109 -22.21 -0.90 -33.84
N ILE A 110 -21.79 0.35 -34.03
CA ILE A 110 -20.40 0.80 -33.88
C ILE A 110 -20.35 1.75 -32.68
N ILE A 111 -19.65 1.32 -31.63
CA ILE A 111 -19.54 2.04 -30.36
C ILE A 111 -18.11 2.53 -30.15
N ILE A 112 -17.95 3.72 -29.60
CA ILE A 112 -16.70 4.13 -28.93
C ILE A 112 -16.91 4.03 -27.42
N LYS A 113 -16.14 3.16 -26.75
CA LYS A 113 -16.10 3.05 -25.29
C LYS A 113 -14.90 3.84 -24.75
N PHE A 114 -15.16 4.72 -23.78
CA PHE A 114 -14.16 5.42 -23.00
C PHE A 114 -14.14 4.82 -21.59
N ASP A 115 -13.00 4.31 -21.14
CA ASP A 115 -12.90 3.70 -19.82
C ASP A 115 -12.72 4.75 -18.69
N GLY A 116 -12.44 6.01 -19.03
CA GLY A 116 -12.30 7.12 -18.09
C GLY A 116 -11.74 8.41 -18.72
N VAL A 117 -12.52 9.50 -18.63
CA VAL A 117 -12.14 10.85 -19.08
C VAL A 117 -12.41 11.83 -17.94
N TYR A 118 -11.40 12.60 -17.55
CA TYR A 118 -11.49 13.51 -16.42
C TYR A 118 -11.55 15.00 -16.85
N SER A 119 -12.47 15.82 -16.34
CA SER A 119 -13.60 15.49 -15.46
C SER A 119 -14.94 15.51 -16.19
N TYR A 120 -15.06 16.33 -17.23
CA TYR A 120 -16.23 16.44 -18.11
C TYR A 120 -15.82 16.39 -19.57
N ALA A 121 -16.59 15.68 -20.41
CA ALA A 121 -16.31 15.49 -21.82
C ALA A 121 -17.53 15.74 -22.71
N LYS A 122 -17.30 16.25 -23.92
CA LYS A 122 -18.30 16.27 -25.02
C LYS A 122 -17.70 15.67 -26.28
N VAL A 123 -18.47 14.85 -27.00
CA VAL A 123 -17.96 14.08 -28.15
C VAL A 123 -18.67 14.47 -29.44
N TRP A 124 -17.88 14.60 -30.51
CA TRP A 124 -18.36 14.74 -31.88
C TRP A 124 -17.67 13.74 -32.81
N VAL A 125 -18.43 13.19 -33.77
CA VAL A 125 -17.89 12.35 -34.84
C VAL A 125 -18.32 12.93 -36.19
N ASN A 126 -17.35 13.14 -37.09
CA ASN A 126 -17.57 13.78 -38.40
C ASN A 126 -18.34 15.12 -38.30
N GLY A 127 -18.13 15.86 -37.20
CA GLY A 127 -18.78 17.15 -36.93
C GLY A 127 -20.17 17.07 -36.29
N HIS A 128 -20.74 15.87 -36.10
CA HIS A 128 -22.02 15.65 -35.42
C HIS A 128 -21.81 15.46 -33.92
N TYR A 129 -22.59 16.18 -33.10
CA TYR A 129 -22.59 16.00 -31.64
C TYR A 129 -23.23 14.65 -31.28
N ILE A 130 -22.57 13.91 -30.38
CA ILE A 130 -23.03 12.59 -29.93
C ILE A 130 -23.66 12.71 -28.53
N ARG A 131 -22.84 13.08 -27.54
CA ARG A 131 -23.25 13.23 -26.13
C ARG A 131 -22.16 13.92 -25.31
N ASP A 132 -22.48 14.15 -24.04
CA ASP A 132 -21.56 14.53 -22.98
C ASP A 132 -21.52 13.51 -21.83
N HIS A 133 -20.53 13.66 -20.95
CA HIS A 133 -20.29 12.79 -19.80
C HIS A 133 -19.58 13.53 -18.67
N SER A 134 -20.03 13.28 -17.44
CA SER A 134 -19.28 13.55 -16.20
C SER A 134 -18.99 12.20 -15.57
N GLY A 135 -17.73 11.96 -15.18
CA GLY A 135 -17.46 10.73 -14.43
C GLY A 135 -16.02 10.29 -14.20
N GLY A 136 -15.04 10.97 -14.80
CA GLY A 136 -13.61 10.83 -14.43
C GLY A 136 -12.98 9.45 -14.68
N PHE A 137 -13.39 8.49 -13.87
CA PHE A 137 -12.86 7.13 -13.74
C PHE A 137 -13.86 6.04 -14.15
N THR A 138 -15.11 6.39 -14.43
CA THR A 138 -16.14 5.43 -14.86
C THR A 138 -16.16 5.25 -16.37
N SER A 139 -16.55 4.05 -16.82
CA SER A 139 -16.63 3.70 -18.23
C SER A 139 -17.99 4.05 -18.84
N TRP A 140 -17.97 4.62 -20.05
CA TRP A 140 -19.16 5.06 -20.78
C TRP A 140 -18.99 4.92 -22.30
N GLU A 141 -20.12 4.94 -23.00
CA GLU A 141 -20.19 4.55 -24.41
C GLU A 141 -20.91 5.61 -25.28
N CYS A 142 -20.47 5.69 -26.54
CA CYS A 142 -21.01 6.51 -27.61
C CYS A 142 -21.38 5.64 -28.80
N ASP A 143 -22.67 5.58 -29.15
CA ASP A 143 -23.09 5.00 -30.43
C ASP A 143 -22.80 5.99 -31.57
N ILE A 144 -21.90 5.58 -32.47
CA ILE A 144 -21.46 6.39 -33.60
C ILE A 144 -21.98 5.85 -34.94
N THR A 145 -22.77 4.77 -34.91
CA THR A 145 -23.29 4.06 -36.10
C THR A 145 -23.89 5.01 -37.15
N PRO A 146 -24.80 5.95 -36.82
CA PRO A 146 -25.43 6.78 -37.84
C PRO A 146 -24.52 7.90 -38.38
N TYR A 147 -23.31 8.08 -37.83
CA TYR A 147 -22.41 9.19 -38.14
C TYR A 147 -21.15 8.77 -38.89
N VAL A 148 -21.00 7.47 -39.18
CA VAL A 148 -19.81 6.92 -39.85
C VAL A 148 -20.18 6.00 -41.01
N GLN A 149 -19.23 5.84 -41.92
CA GLN A 149 -19.32 4.92 -43.05
C GLN A 149 -18.24 3.85 -42.91
N VAL A 150 -18.64 2.59 -43.09
CA VAL A 150 -17.71 1.45 -43.08
C VAL A 150 -16.77 1.52 -44.28
N GLY A 151 -15.51 1.14 -44.06
CA GLY A 151 -14.45 1.26 -45.07
C GLY A 151 -13.85 2.67 -45.19
N ASP A 152 -14.39 3.66 -44.48
CA ASP A 152 -13.90 5.05 -44.48
C ASP A 152 -13.23 5.44 -43.15
N THR A 153 -12.55 6.59 -43.17
CA THR A 153 -11.97 7.18 -41.96
C THR A 153 -12.90 8.25 -41.39
N ALA A 154 -13.33 8.08 -40.15
CA ALA A 154 -14.06 9.10 -39.39
C ALA A 154 -13.10 9.99 -38.58
N THR A 155 -13.52 11.22 -38.31
CA THR A 155 -12.80 12.14 -37.42
C THR A 155 -13.56 12.28 -36.10
N LEU A 156 -12.95 11.82 -35.01
CA LEU A 156 -13.39 12.02 -33.64
C LEU A 156 -12.81 13.34 -33.10
N HIS A 157 -13.68 14.18 -32.57
CA HIS A 157 -13.33 15.37 -31.80
C HIS A 157 -13.94 15.27 -30.40
N MET A 158 -13.23 15.77 -29.39
CA MET A 158 -13.75 15.79 -28.02
C MET A 158 -13.33 17.08 -27.31
N GLU A 159 -14.26 17.72 -26.62
CA GLU A 159 -14.00 18.78 -25.65
C GLU A 159 -13.80 18.13 -24.28
N VAL A 160 -12.81 18.58 -23.52
CA VAL A 160 -12.59 18.16 -22.14
C VAL A 160 -12.41 19.38 -21.26
N VAL A 161 -12.98 19.34 -20.07
CA VAL A 161 -12.84 20.37 -19.03
C VAL A 161 -12.51 19.68 -17.70
N ASP A 162 -11.49 20.18 -17.00
CA ASP A 162 -11.23 19.82 -15.59
C ASP A 162 -12.03 20.78 -14.69
N LYS A 163 -13.22 20.36 -14.26
CA LYS A 163 -14.14 21.24 -13.54
C LYS A 163 -13.82 21.34 -12.05
N ARG A 164 -13.90 22.56 -11.50
CA ARG A 164 -13.77 22.79 -10.05
C ARG A 164 -14.96 22.30 -9.23
N ASP A 165 -16.12 22.18 -9.86
CA ASP A 165 -17.37 21.70 -9.26
C ASP A 165 -17.53 20.16 -9.33
N GLU A 166 -16.47 19.42 -9.71
CA GLU A 166 -16.53 17.96 -9.82
C GLU A 166 -16.74 17.30 -8.45
N ILE A 167 -17.54 16.23 -8.39
CA ILE A 167 -17.90 15.57 -7.13
C ILE A 167 -16.82 14.58 -6.64
N SER A 168 -15.87 14.17 -7.50
CA SER A 168 -14.75 13.30 -7.13
C SER A 168 -13.55 14.01 -6.49
N TYR A 169 -13.43 15.33 -6.68
CA TYR A 169 -12.31 16.15 -6.18
C TYR A 169 -10.90 15.64 -6.55
N ALA A 170 -10.74 14.83 -7.60
CA ALA A 170 -9.48 14.13 -7.85
C ALA A 170 -8.29 15.06 -8.13
N SER A 171 -8.48 16.17 -8.86
CA SER A 171 -7.42 17.18 -9.09
C SER A 171 -7.04 17.91 -7.80
N GLY A 172 -8.05 18.22 -6.97
CA GLY A 172 -7.85 18.78 -5.64
C GLY A 172 -7.05 17.84 -4.74
N TYR A 173 -7.31 16.53 -4.84
CA TYR A 173 -6.58 15.49 -4.12
C TYR A 173 -5.14 15.33 -4.66
N ALA A 174 -4.95 15.29 -5.99
CA ALA A 174 -3.64 15.14 -6.61
C ALA A 174 -2.74 16.39 -6.48
N LYS A 175 -3.29 17.51 -6.01
CA LYS A 175 -2.60 18.81 -5.86
C LYS A 175 -2.10 19.39 -7.19
N HIS A 176 -2.74 19.04 -8.30
CA HIS A 176 -2.56 19.61 -9.63
C HIS A 176 -3.75 19.24 -10.52
N GLU A 177 -3.96 19.99 -11.61
CA GLU A 177 -4.92 19.66 -12.64
C GLU A 177 -4.56 18.33 -13.31
N ILE A 178 -5.43 17.34 -13.22
CA ILE A 178 -5.23 16.03 -13.86
C ILE A 178 -5.66 16.17 -15.33
N GLY A 179 -6.97 16.27 -15.57
CA GLY A 179 -7.61 16.42 -16.88
C GLY A 179 -7.25 15.36 -17.95
N GLY A 180 -8.13 15.21 -18.94
CA GLY A 180 -7.84 14.43 -20.15
C GLY A 180 -8.36 12.99 -20.12
N ILE A 181 -7.87 12.18 -21.06
CA ILE A 181 -8.31 10.79 -21.22
C ILE A 181 -7.39 9.89 -20.40
N LEU A 182 -7.84 9.46 -19.22
CA LEU A 182 -7.00 8.80 -18.23
C LEU A 182 -6.95 7.26 -18.38
N ARG A 183 -7.91 6.68 -19.09
CA ARG A 183 -8.04 5.24 -19.31
C ARG A 183 -8.28 4.92 -20.79
N ASP A 184 -8.30 3.64 -21.11
CA ASP A 184 -8.36 3.17 -22.49
C ASP A 184 -9.56 3.71 -23.27
N VAL A 185 -9.36 3.84 -24.59
CA VAL A 185 -10.43 4.13 -25.55
C VAL A 185 -10.50 2.99 -26.56
N LYS A 186 -11.71 2.50 -26.83
CA LYS A 186 -11.94 1.32 -27.68
C LYS A 186 -13.01 1.62 -28.73
N LEU A 187 -12.81 1.14 -29.95
CA LEU A 187 -13.83 1.06 -31.00
C LEU A 187 -14.38 -0.36 -31.00
N MET A 188 -15.69 -0.52 -30.87
CA MET A 188 -16.36 -1.81 -30.76
C MET A 188 -17.40 -2.01 -31.86
N ALA A 189 -17.48 -3.21 -32.40
CA ALA A 189 -18.59 -3.67 -33.23
C ALA A 189 -19.50 -4.58 -32.39
N LEU A 190 -20.81 -4.39 -32.52
CA LEU A 190 -21.85 -5.20 -31.88
C LEU A 190 -22.86 -5.63 -32.95
N PRO A 191 -23.44 -6.84 -32.91
CA PRO A 191 -24.58 -7.15 -33.78
C PRO A 191 -25.81 -6.31 -33.37
N HIS A 192 -26.90 -6.39 -34.13
CA HIS A 192 -28.15 -5.76 -33.75
C HIS A 192 -28.68 -6.30 -32.41
N ASN A 193 -28.64 -7.63 -32.26
CA ASN A 193 -29.11 -8.34 -31.08
C ASN A 193 -27.93 -8.79 -30.20
N TYR A 194 -27.70 -8.09 -29.10
CA TYR A 194 -26.73 -8.45 -28.06
C TYR A 194 -27.26 -8.12 -26.66
N PRO A 195 -26.67 -8.66 -25.58
CA PRO A 195 -27.02 -8.32 -24.22
C PRO A 195 -26.33 -7.02 -23.77
N ASP A 196 -27.11 -5.98 -23.47
CA ASP A 196 -26.64 -4.72 -22.88
C ASP A 196 -26.16 -4.91 -21.45
N GLN A 197 -26.87 -5.76 -20.71
CA GLN A 197 -26.61 -6.05 -19.31
C GLN A 197 -26.60 -7.55 -19.11
N VAL A 198 -25.55 -8.05 -18.45
CA VAL A 198 -25.45 -9.43 -18.01
C VAL A 198 -25.12 -9.40 -16.52
N VAL A 199 -25.99 -10.01 -15.72
CA VAL A 199 -25.84 -10.16 -14.27
C VAL A 199 -25.63 -11.63 -13.98
N ILE A 200 -24.49 -11.95 -13.40
CA ILE A 200 -24.13 -13.30 -12.97
C ILE A 200 -24.17 -13.33 -11.44
N THR A 201 -25.02 -14.20 -10.89
CA THR A 201 -25.10 -14.40 -9.44
C THR A 201 -24.87 -15.86 -9.10
N THR A 202 -24.17 -16.09 -8.00
CA THR A 202 -24.04 -17.42 -7.38
C THR A 202 -24.66 -17.35 -5.99
N ASP A 203 -25.50 -18.32 -5.68
CA ASP A 203 -26.14 -18.47 -4.37
C ASP A 203 -25.75 -19.85 -3.81
N LEU A 204 -25.06 -19.89 -2.68
CA LEU A 204 -24.67 -21.16 -2.04
C LEU A 204 -25.81 -21.69 -1.16
N ASP A 205 -26.00 -23.01 -1.14
CA ASP A 205 -26.96 -23.62 -0.21
C ASP A 205 -26.61 -23.33 1.27
N PRO A 206 -27.53 -23.53 2.23
CA PRO A 206 -27.26 -23.25 3.65
C PRO A 206 -26.12 -24.10 4.27
N GLN A 207 -25.65 -25.15 3.60
CA GLN A 207 -24.49 -25.94 4.00
C GLN A 207 -23.20 -25.46 3.31
N TYR A 208 -23.31 -24.43 2.47
CA TYR A 208 -22.29 -23.93 1.56
C TYR A 208 -21.69 -25.05 0.71
N ARG A 209 -22.48 -26.02 0.25
CA ARG A 209 -21.97 -27.16 -0.51
C ARG A 209 -22.22 -26.96 -2.00
N ASP A 210 -23.48 -26.96 -2.39
CA ASP A 210 -23.90 -26.78 -3.77
C ASP A 210 -24.24 -25.31 -4.05
N ALA A 211 -24.36 -24.93 -5.32
CA ALA A 211 -24.63 -23.55 -5.72
C ALA A 211 -25.70 -23.46 -6.80
N THR A 212 -26.46 -22.37 -6.77
CA THR A 212 -27.30 -21.94 -7.88
C THR A 212 -26.55 -20.88 -8.68
N LEU A 213 -26.23 -21.18 -9.93
CA LEU A 213 -25.68 -20.23 -10.90
C LEU A 213 -26.83 -19.63 -11.71
N ARG A 214 -27.07 -18.33 -11.59
CA ARG A 214 -28.14 -17.63 -12.31
C ARG A 214 -27.57 -16.51 -13.18
N ILE A 215 -27.96 -16.51 -14.46
CA ILE A 215 -27.52 -15.53 -15.46
C ILE A 215 -28.76 -14.81 -15.97
N ARG A 216 -28.81 -13.50 -15.76
CA ARG A 216 -29.90 -12.64 -16.22
C ARG A 216 -29.37 -11.56 -17.13
N GLY A 217 -30.20 -11.11 -18.07
CA GLY A 217 -29.83 -9.97 -18.89
C GLY A 217 -30.96 -9.40 -19.73
N ILE A 218 -30.67 -8.23 -20.27
CA ILE A 218 -31.54 -7.48 -21.18
C ILE A 218 -30.82 -7.36 -22.51
N THR A 219 -31.55 -7.52 -23.60
CA THR A 219 -31.09 -7.51 -24.98
C THR A 219 -31.96 -6.56 -25.80
N HIS A 220 -31.48 -6.15 -26.97
CA HIS A 220 -32.26 -5.34 -27.93
C HIS A 220 -33.28 -6.14 -28.77
N ALA A 221 -33.38 -7.46 -28.55
CA ALA A 221 -34.28 -8.33 -29.28
C ALA A 221 -35.75 -7.93 -29.10
N THR A 222 -36.49 -7.88 -30.20
CA THR A 222 -37.96 -7.68 -30.18
C THR A 222 -38.69 -9.02 -30.02
N THR A 223 -39.99 -8.99 -29.76
CA THR A 223 -40.79 -10.19 -29.41
C THR A 223 -40.92 -11.24 -30.51
N ASP A 224 -40.52 -10.90 -31.75
CA ASP A 224 -40.78 -11.71 -32.94
C ASP A 224 -39.54 -12.48 -33.45
N GLU A 225 -38.40 -12.38 -32.75
CA GLU A 225 -37.12 -12.96 -33.18
C GLU A 225 -36.79 -14.25 -32.40
N ASN A 226 -36.55 -15.37 -33.11
CA ASN A 226 -36.11 -16.65 -32.53
C ASN A 226 -34.63 -16.59 -32.12
N ILE A 227 -34.33 -15.80 -31.09
CA ILE A 227 -32.96 -15.60 -30.57
C ILE A 227 -32.77 -16.45 -29.31
N ILE A 228 -31.66 -17.18 -29.27
CA ILE A 228 -31.33 -18.11 -28.19
C ILE A 228 -30.07 -17.63 -27.47
N ILE A 229 -30.14 -17.52 -26.15
CA ILE A 229 -28.96 -17.44 -25.29
C ILE A 229 -28.47 -18.86 -25.03
N LYS A 230 -27.18 -19.11 -25.29
CA LYS A 230 -26.49 -20.36 -24.93
C LYS A 230 -25.38 -20.09 -23.91
N LEU A 231 -25.25 -20.99 -22.95
CA LEU A 231 -24.27 -20.97 -21.87
C LEU A 231 -23.37 -22.21 -21.96
N ALA A 232 -22.08 -22.01 -21.73
CA ALA A 232 -21.14 -23.10 -21.46
C ALA A 232 -20.24 -22.68 -20.28
N LEU A 233 -20.09 -23.56 -19.29
CA LEU A 233 -19.31 -23.29 -18.09
C LEU A 233 -18.08 -24.21 -18.06
N PHE A 234 -16.89 -23.66 -17.86
CA PHE A 234 -15.64 -24.42 -17.82
C PHE A 234 -14.94 -24.21 -16.48
N ASN A 235 -14.38 -25.28 -15.91
CA ASN A 235 -13.54 -25.16 -14.72
C ASN A 235 -12.12 -24.66 -15.04
N ASN A 236 -11.29 -24.51 -14.02
CA ASN A 236 -9.90 -24.05 -14.15
C ASN A 236 -8.97 -25.00 -14.95
N GLN A 237 -9.41 -26.22 -15.27
CA GLN A 237 -8.73 -27.18 -16.14
C GLN A 237 -9.27 -27.15 -17.58
N ASN A 238 -10.11 -26.16 -17.92
CA ASN A 238 -10.86 -26.04 -19.18
C ASN A 238 -11.78 -27.24 -19.47
N LYS A 239 -12.21 -27.97 -18.43
CA LYS A 239 -13.23 -29.01 -18.56
C LYS A 239 -14.61 -28.38 -18.47
N GLU A 240 -15.46 -28.65 -19.44
CA GLU A 240 -16.86 -28.23 -19.44
C GLU A 240 -17.64 -28.90 -18.30
N ILE A 241 -18.44 -28.10 -17.60
CA ILE A 241 -19.38 -28.51 -16.58
C ILE A 241 -20.75 -28.59 -17.23
N GLU A 242 -21.39 -29.75 -17.11
CA GLU A 242 -22.71 -29.99 -17.69
C GLU A 242 -23.76 -29.09 -17.02
N LEU A 243 -24.45 -28.29 -17.83
CA LEU A 243 -25.57 -27.43 -17.41
C LEU A 243 -26.89 -28.11 -17.79
N LYS A 244 -27.83 -28.19 -16.83
CA LYS A 244 -29.17 -28.77 -17.08
C LYS A 244 -30.00 -27.90 -18.02
N ILE A 245 -29.85 -26.58 -17.92
CA ILE A 245 -30.51 -25.58 -18.76
C ILE A 245 -29.40 -24.77 -19.44
N PRO A 246 -28.78 -25.30 -20.52
CA PRO A 246 -27.66 -24.64 -21.19
C PRO A 246 -28.12 -23.53 -22.14
N SER A 247 -29.42 -23.33 -22.34
CA SER A 247 -29.94 -22.32 -23.26
C SER A 247 -31.38 -21.91 -22.97
N GLN A 248 -31.75 -20.71 -23.40
CA GLN A 248 -33.11 -20.18 -23.33
C GLN A 248 -33.40 -19.33 -24.57
N ILE A 249 -34.62 -19.43 -25.10
CA ILE A 249 -35.14 -18.49 -26.10
C ILE A 249 -35.48 -17.19 -25.38
N ILE A 250 -34.99 -16.06 -25.89
CA ILE A 250 -35.26 -14.74 -25.33
C ILE A 250 -36.76 -14.46 -25.37
N SER A 251 -37.29 -13.86 -24.30
CA SER A 251 -38.69 -13.44 -24.23
C SER A 251 -38.74 -11.97 -23.85
N ASN A 252 -39.41 -11.14 -24.67
CA ASN A 252 -39.54 -9.69 -24.46
C ASN A 252 -38.19 -9.00 -24.21
N GLY A 253 -37.16 -9.36 -24.98
CA GLY A 253 -35.81 -8.82 -24.85
C GLY A 253 -35.07 -9.24 -23.58
N GLN A 254 -35.57 -10.20 -22.80
CA GLN A 254 -34.97 -10.62 -21.53
C GLN A 254 -34.67 -12.12 -21.49
N PHE A 255 -33.69 -12.50 -20.67
CA PHE A 255 -33.40 -13.89 -20.35
C PHE A 255 -33.02 -14.04 -18.87
N ASP A 256 -33.31 -15.22 -18.33
CA ASP A 256 -33.08 -15.61 -16.95
C ASP A 256 -32.89 -17.13 -16.90
N ILE A 257 -31.63 -17.55 -16.84
CA ILE A 257 -31.22 -18.95 -16.90
C ILE A 257 -30.62 -19.35 -15.56
N GLU A 258 -31.18 -20.38 -14.94
CA GLU A 258 -30.76 -20.90 -13.65
C GLU A 258 -30.24 -22.34 -13.79
N ASN A 259 -29.07 -22.61 -13.22
CA ASN A 259 -28.47 -23.94 -13.18
C ASN A 259 -27.97 -24.29 -11.78
N HIS A 260 -28.31 -25.48 -11.31
CA HIS A 260 -27.76 -26.04 -10.08
C HIS A 260 -26.41 -26.72 -10.32
N ILE A 261 -25.40 -26.28 -9.59
CA ILE A 261 -24.01 -26.76 -9.69
C ILE A 261 -23.66 -27.50 -8.41
N VAL A 262 -23.34 -28.78 -8.54
CA VAL A 262 -23.02 -29.64 -7.39
C VAL A 262 -21.57 -29.43 -6.97
N SER A 263 -21.38 -29.09 -5.70
CA SER A 263 -20.07 -28.97 -5.04
C SER A 263 -19.01 -28.18 -5.83
N PRO A 264 -19.30 -26.95 -6.32
CA PRO A 264 -18.31 -26.16 -7.02
C PRO A 264 -17.14 -25.80 -6.08
N LEU A 265 -15.93 -25.77 -6.63
CA LEU A 265 -14.80 -25.09 -5.98
C LEU A 265 -15.16 -23.61 -5.77
N LYS A 266 -15.10 -23.16 -4.53
CA LYS A 266 -15.49 -21.81 -4.13
C LYS A 266 -14.36 -20.82 -4.35
N TRP A 267 -14.71 -19.58 -4.60
CA TRP A 267 -13.78 -18.46 -4.65
C TRP A 267 -13.70 -17.78 -3.28
N ASP A 268 -12.48 -17.58 -2.80
CA ASP A 268 -12.13 -16.70 -1.68
C ASP A 268 -10.71 -16.16 -1.90
N ALA A 269 -10.25 -15.20 -1.09
CA ALA A 269 -8.94 -14.56 -1.28
C ALA A 269 -7.73 -15.50 -1.07
N GLU A 270 -7.94 -16.68 -0.49
CA GLU A 270 -6.92 -17.70 -0.23
C GLU A 270 -6.99 -18.81 -1.30
N HIS A 271 -8.19 -19.11 -1.79
CA HIS A 271 -8.50 -20.06 -2.86
C HIS A 271 -9.26 -19.36 -4.01
N PRO A 272 -8.58 -18.62 -4.90
CA PRO A 272 -9.23 -17.89 -6.00
C PRO A 272 -9.65 -18.82 -7.15
N ASN A 273 -10.56 -19.77 -6.89
CA ASN A 273 -11.04 -20.71 -7.90
C ASN A 273 -11.98 -19.99 -8.86
N LEU A 274 -11.57 -19.89 -10.13
CA LEU A 274 -12.35 -19.27 -11.18
C LEU A 274 -12.83 -20.31 -12.20
N TYR A 275 -14.08 -20.16 -12.61
CA TYR A 275 -14.68 -20.80 -13.76
C TYR A 275 -14.78 -19.79 -14.90
N LYS A 276 -14.85 -20.29 -16.13
CA LYS A 276 -15.11 -19.47 -17.31
C LYS A 276 -16.52 -19.76 -17.82
N LEU A 277 -17.40 -18.77 -17.74
CA LEU A 277 -18.73 -18.82 -18.34
C LEU A 277 -18.67 -18.17 -19.71
N LYS A 278 -18.96 -18.93 -20.77
CA LYS A 278 -19.16 -18.43 -22.12
C LYS A 278 -20.65 -18.23 -22.37
N LEU A 279 -21.05 -16.99 -22.62
CA LEU A 279 -22.40 -16.62 -23.07
C LEU A 279 -22.36 -16.38 -24.57
N SER A 280 -23.27 -17.00 -25.32
CA SER A 280 -23.40 -16.82 -26.77
C SER A 280 -24.84 -16.48 -27.15
N VAL A 281 -25.01 -15.53 -28.06
CA VAL A 281 -26.30 -15.22 -28.69
C VAL A 281 -26.35 -15.94 -30.03
N VAL A 282 -27.41 -16.72 -30.26
CA VAL A 282 -27.64 -17.48 -31.48
C VAL A 282 -28.89 -16.96 -32.16
N GLU A 283 -28.76 -16.60 -33.43
CA GLU A 283 -29.83 -16.13 -34.30
C GLU A 283 -29.73 -16.90 -35.62
N ASN A 284 -30.86 -17.42 -36.12
CA ASN A 284 -30.90 -18.23 -37.35
C ASN A 284 -29.84 -19.36 -37.37
N GLU A 285 -29.76 -20.11 -36.27
CA GLU A 285 -28.82 -21.22 -36.04
C GLU A 285 -27.33 -20.85 -35.99
N SER A 286 -26.98 -19.56 -36.14
CA SER A 286 -25.60 -19.07 -36.12
C SER A 286 -25.30 -18.27 -34.84
N VAL A 287 -24.12 -18.45 -34.26
CA VAL A 287 -23.66 -17.59 -33.16
C VAL A 287 -23.35 -16.20 -33.73
N ILE A 288 -24.08 -15.17 -33.28
CA ILE A 288 -23.89 -13.79 -33.72
C ILE A 288 -23.01 -12.97 -32.78
N TRP A 289 -22.97 -13.36 -31.49
CA TRP A 289 -22.15 -12.72 -30.46
C TRP A 289 -21.76 -13.73 -29.39
N SER A 290 -20.57 -13.57 -28.79
CA SER A 290 -20.22 -14.30 -27.57
C SER A 290 -19.25 -13.51 -26.70
N LYS A 291 -19.41 -13.60 -25.38
CA LYS A 291 -18.47 -13.08 -24.38
C LYS A 291 -18.21 -14.11 -23.29
N SER A 292 -16.96 -14.19 -22.83
CA SER A 292 -16.55 -14.99 -21.67
C SER A 292 -16.46 -14.12 -20.42
N TYR A 293 -16.89 -14.69 -19.29
CA TYR A 293 -16.84 -14.09 -17.96
C TYR A 293 -16.10 -15.03 -17.01
N ASN A 294 -15.33 -14.46 -16.09
CA ASN A 294 -14.82 -15.21 -14.96
C ASN A 294 -15.93 -15.29 -13.89
N VAL A 295 -16.13 -16.48 -13.33
CA VAL A 295 -17.12 -16.74 -12.29
C VAL A 295 -16.42 -17.36 -11.09
N GLY A 296 -16.49 -16.67 -9.95
CA GLY A 296 -16.10 -17.22 -8.66
C GLY A 296 -17.34 -17.58 -7.85
N PHE A 297 -17.55 -18.86 -7.56
CA PHE A 297 -18.66 -19.29 -6.70
C PHE A 297 -18.42 -18.84 -5.27
N ARG A 298 -19.17 -17.85 -4.80
CA ARG A 298 -19.05 -17.35 -3.43
C ARG A 298 -20.36 -16.79 -2.90
N GLU A 299 -20.50 -16.83 -1.58
CA GLU A 299 -21.62 -16.22 -0.85
C GLU A 299 -21.09 -15.16 0.12
N ILE A 300 -21.75 -14.00 0.20
CA ILE A 300 -21.42 -12.93 1.15
C ILE A 300 -22.62 -12.67 2.05
N GLU A 301 -22.38 -12.70 3.35
CA GLU A 301 -23.44 -12.48 4.33
C GLU A 301 -22.97 -11.54 5.45
N VAL A 302 -23.87 -10.67 5.90
CA VAL A 302 -23.69 -9.88 7.12
C VAL A 302 -24.69 -10.39 8.15
N LEU A 303 -24.19 -11.11 9.16
CA LEU A 303 -25.01 -11.71 10.23
C LEU A 303 -24.67 -11.05 11.57
N GLY A 304 -25.49 -10.06 11.95
CA GLY A 304 -25.19 -9.19 13.10
C GLY A 304 -23.87 -8.45 12.87
N ASN A 305 -22.94 -8.58 13.81
CA ASN A 305 -21.62 -7.97 13.70
C ASN A 305 -20.60 -8.78 12.88
N ARG A 306 -20.98 -9.89 12.23
CA ARG A 306 -20.04 -10.74 11.47
C ARG A 306 -20.21 -10.58 9.97
N PHE A 307 -19.10 -10.38 9.27
CA PHE A 307 -19.01 -10.44 7.82
C PHE A 307 -18.48 -11.81 7.40
N LEU A 308 -19.24 -12.54 6.60
CA LEU A 308 -18.93 -13.90 6.19
C LEU A 308 -18.68 -13.98 4.68
N VAL A 309 -17.71 -14.82 4.30
CA VAL A 309 -17.54 -15.32 2.93
C VAL A 309 -17.57 -16.84 2.98
N ASN A 310 -18.49 -17.44 2.23
CA ASN A 310 -18.68 -18.90 2.17
C ASN A 310 -18.94 -19.52 3.56
N GLY A 311 -19.71 -18.84 4.41
CA GLY A 311 -20.04 -19.26 5.76
C GLY A 311 -18.91 -19.15 6.79
N LYS A 312 -17.80 -18.50 6.43
CA LYS A 312 -16.65 -18.25 7.32
C LYS A 312 -16.47 -16.77 7.54
N GLN A 313 -16.27 -16.39 8.80
CA GLN A 313 -15.93 -15.01 9.14
C GLN A 313 -14.54 -14.70 8.60
N ILE A 314 -14.40 -13.57 7.91
CA ILE A 314 -13.12 -13.14 7.35
C ILE A 314 -12.54 -11.97 8.14
N LYS A 315 -11.24 -11.73 7.98
CA LYS A 315 -10.57 -10.52 8.47
C LYS A 315 -9.80 -9.84 7.34
N LEU A 316 -10.06 -8.56 7.13
CA LEU A 316 -9.51 -7.75 6.04
C LEU A 316 -8.16 -7.15 6.43
N ARG A 317 -7.13 -7.58 5.73
CA ARG A 317 -5.73 -7.13 5.81
C ARG A 317 -5.45 -6.32 4.57
N GLY A 318 -5.68 -5.01 4.61
CA GLY A 318 -5.62 -4.21 3.39
C GLY A 318 -4.81 -2.94 3.45
N ALA A 319 -4.84 -2.25 2.32
CA ALA A 319 -4.32 -0.91 2.08
C ALA A 319 -5.19 -0.17 1.06
N ASN A 320 -5.21 1.15 1.19
CA ASN A 320 -5.83 2.08 0.25
C ASN A 320 -4.95 2.22 -0.98
N ARG A 321 -5.53 2.05 -2.17
CA ARG A 321 -4.81 2.13 -3.45
C ARG A 321 -5.39 3.23 -4.33
N HIS A 322 -4.57 4.26 -4.57
CA HIS A 322 -4.79 5.22 -5.64
C HIS A 322 -4.14 4.75 -6.94
N ASP A 323 -4.73 5.13 -8.09
CA ASP A 323 -4.03 5.06 -9.36
C ASP A 323 -2.90 6.10 -9.36
N VAL A 324 -1.66 5.62 -9.34
CA VAL A 324 -0.45 6.46 -9.32
C VAL A 324 0.57 5.87 -10.28
N HIS A 325 1.00 6.67 -11.25
CA HIS A 325 2.13 6.36 -12.11
C HIS A 325 3.14 7.50 -12.05
N PRO A 326 4.44 7.22 -11.78
CA PRO A 326 5.43 8.26 -11.50
C PRO A 326 5.61 9.27 -12.64
N MET A 327 5.33 8.87 -13.88
CA MET A 327 5.43 9.73 -15.06
C MET A 327 4.12 10.01 -15.80
N LEU A 328 3.03 9.34 -15.44
CA LEU A 328 1.74 9.44 -16.16
C LEU A 328 0.60 9.90 -15.25
N GLY A 329 0.88 10.23 -13.99
CA GLY A 329 -0.10 10.82 -13.09
C GLY A 329 -1.09 9.78 -12.59
N ARG A 330 -2.39 10.05 -12.75
CA ARG A 330 -3.47 9.11 -12.40
C ARG A 330 -3.72 7.99 -13.42
N VAL A 331 -2.93 7.92 -14.48
CA VAL A 331 -3.08 6.84 -15.47
C VAL A 331 -2.55 5.53 -14.88
N SER A 332 -3.42 4.52 -14.79
CA SER A 332 -2.97 3.16 -14.51
C SER A 332 -2.50 2.44 -15.77
N THR A 333 -1.59 1.48 -15.61
CA THR A 333 -1.11 0.63 -16.70
C THR A 333 -1.16 -0.84 -16.29
N PRO A 334 -1.34 -1.79 -17.23
CA PRO A 334 -1.36 -3.22 -16.91
C PRO A 334 -0.12 -3.70 -16.12
N GLU A 335 1.05 -3.12 -16.39
CA GLU A 335 2.28 -3.43 -15.67
C GLU A 335 2.18 -3.03 -14.19
N TYR A 336 1.74 -1.80 -13.92
CA TYR A 336 1.65 -1.28 -12.55
C TYR A 336 0.47 -1.89 -11.78
N ASP A 337 -0.68 -2.12 -12.41
CA ASP A 337 -1.81 -2.86 -11.82
C ASP A 337 -1.34 -4.24 -11.33
N LYS A 338 -0.64 -5.00 -12.19
CA LYS A 338 -0.10 -6.30 -11.83
C LYS A 338 0.96 -6.22 -10.73
N LYS A 339 1.86 -5.23 -10.81
CA LYS A 339 2.90 -5.03 -9.80
C LYS A 339 2.29 -4.74 -8.43
N ASP A 340 1.26 -3.91 -8.38
CA ASP A 340 0.55 -3.56 -7.14
C ASP A 340 -0.11 -4.82 -6.54
N VAL A 341 -0.88 -5.59 -7.31
CA VAL A 341 -1.51 -6.85 -6.83
C VAL A 341 -0.46 -7.84 -6.29
N LEU A 342 0.66 -8.03 -6.99
CA LEU A 342 1.73 -8.92 -6.53
C LEU A 342 2.39 -8.43 -5.24
N LEU A 343 2.61 -7.12 -5.10
CA LEU A 343 3.15 -6.53 -3.88
C LEU A 343 2.19 -6.66 -2.70
N ALA A 344 0.89 -6.49 -2.93
CA ALA A 344 -0.13 -6.72 -1.90
C ALA A 344 -0.09 -8.17 -1.38
N LYS A 345 -0.08 -9.16 -2.29
CA LYS A 345 0.05 -10.58 -1.90
C LYS A 345 1.37 -10.86 -1.19
N GLU A 346 2.48 -10.28 -1.65
CA GLU A 346 3.78 -10.44 -1.00
C GLU A 346 3.81 -9.84 0.42
N ALA A 347 3.06 -8.75 0.65
CA ALA A 347 2.88 -8.11 1.95
C ALA A 347 1.82 -8.82 2.83
N ASN A 348 1.37 -10.02 2.47
CA ASN A 348 0.33 -10.79 3.16
C ASN A 348 -1.05 -10.10 3.23
N MET A 349 -1.32 -9.15 2.32
CA MET A 349 -2.64 -8.53 2.19
C MET A 349 -3.64 -9.48 1.51
N ASN A 350 -4.90 -9.36 1.89
CA ASN A 350 -6.04 -10.01 1.22
C ASN A 350 -7.13 -9.01 0.81
N PHE A 351 -6.94 -7.71 1.05
CA PHE A 351 -7.95 -6.68 0.80
C PHE A 351 -7.32 -5.42 0.20
N ILE A 352 -8.01 -4.78 -0.75
CA ILE A 352 -7.66 -3.46 -1.29
C ILE A 352 -8.92 -2.60 -1.32
N ARG A 353 -8.80 -1.37 -0.81
CA ARG A 353 -9.78 -0.31 -1.00
C ARG A 353 -9.41 0.53 -2.20
N ALA A 354 -10.32 0.66 -3.17
CA ALA A 354 -10.14 1.48 -4.37
C ALA A 354 -10.44 2.96 -4.07
N SER A 355 -9.57 3.62 -3.30
CA SER A 355 -9.76 5.01 -2.90
C SER A 355 -9.47 5.98 -4.07
N HIS A 356 -10.26 7.02 -4.35
CA HIS A 356 -11.68 7.18 -4.01
C HIS A 356 -12.52 7.18 -5.28
N TYR A 357 -12.33 6.15 -6.10
CA TYR A 357 -12.92 5.99 -7.42
C TYR A 357 -12.70 4.55 -7.90
N PRO A 358 -13.54 4.05 -8.83
CA PRO A 358 -13.47 2.66 -9.26
C PRO A 358 -12.14 2.39 -9.96
N PRO A 359 -11.48 1.23 -9.72
CA PRO A 359 -10.23 0.88 -10.38
C PRO A 359 -10.48 0.48 -11.84
N THR A 360 -9.43 0.12 -12.59
CA THR A 360 -9.59 -0.42 -13.94
C THR A 360 -10.21 -1.83 -13.90
N GLU A 361 -10.96 -2.20 -14.94
CA GLU A 361 -11.47 -3.58 -15.09
C GLU A 361 -10.31 -4.61 -15.06
N TYR A 362 -9.14 -4.29 -15.60
CA TYR A 362 -7.98 -5.17 -15.59
C TYR A 362 -7.42 -5.40 -14.18
N PHE A 363 -7.41 -4.37 -13.32
CA PHE A 363 -7.04 -4.51 -11.93
C PHE A 363 -7.99 -5.45 -11.17
N LEU A 364 -9.30 -5.38 -11.43
CA LEU A 364 -10.30 -6.28 -10.84
C LEU A 364 -10.11 -7.73 -11.30
N GLN A 365 -9.80 -7.94 -12.59
CA GLN A 365 -9.45 -9.27 -13.11
C GLN A 365 -8.24 -9.86 -12.38
N LEU A 366 -7.20 -9.05 -12.15
CA LEU A 366 -6.04 -9.48 -11.37
C LEU A 366 -6.41 -9.80 -9.92
N CYS A 367 -7.29 -9.01 -9.28
CA CYS A 367 -7.77 -9.30 -7.92
C CYS A 367 -8.55 -10.61 -7.85
N ASP A 368 -9.38 -10.92 -8.86
CA ASP A 368 -10.05 -12.21 -8.97
C ASP A 368 -9.05 -13.37 -9.08
N GLU A 369 -8.04 -13.25 -9.93
CA GLU A 369 -7.05 -14.30 -10.23
C GLU A 369 -6.08 -14.55 -9.07
N TYR A 370 -5.64 -13.49 -8.40
CA TYR A 370 -4.67 -13.56 -7.32
C TYR A 370 -5.30 -13.72 -5.93
N GLY A 371 -6.63 -13.57 -5.83
CA GLY A 371 -7.37 -13.66 -4.58
C GLY A 371 -7.10 -12.44 -3.70
N ILE A 372 -7.71 -11.31 -4.05
CA ILE A 372 -7.75 -10.09 -3.25
C ILE A 372 -9.20 -9.63 -3.21
N TYR A 373 -9.73 -9.42 -2.01
CA TYR A 373 -11.01 -8.77 -1.81
C TYR A 373 -10.91 -7.28 -2.13
N VAL A 374 -11.95 -6.73 -2.73
CA VAL A 374 -12.00 -5.33 -3.15
C VAL A 374 -13.23 -4.64 -2.58
N GLU A 375 -13.00 -3.45 -2.03
CA GLU A 375 -14.01 -2.41 -1.91
C GLU A 375 -13.94 -1.54 -3.16
N ASP A 376 -15.04 -1.48 -3.89
CA ASP A 376 -15.15 -0.64 -5.08
C ASP A 376 -15.97 0.60 -4.76
N GLU A 377 -15.35 1.78 -4.94
CA GLU A 377 -15.83 3.06 -4.42
C GLU A 377 -16.23 4.01 -5.54
N THR A 378 -17.43 4.57 -5.43
CA THR A 378 -17.96 5.57 -6.37
C THR A 378 -17.10 6.84 -6.31
N PRO A 379 -16.82 7.52 -7.44
CA PRO A 379 -15.96 8.71 -7.49
C PRO A 379 -16.61 9.96 -6.85
N VAL A 380 -16.84 9.94 -5.54
CA VAL A 380 -17.45 11.02 -4.75
C VAL A 380 -16.66 11.22 -3.47
N CYS A 381 -16.00 12.37 -3.32
CA CYS A 381 -15.10 12.63 -2.21
C CYS A 381 -15.20 14.07 -1.71
N PHE A 382 -15.17 14.25 -0.40
CA PHE A 382 -15.15 15.53 0.31
C PHE A 382 -16.32 16.50 0.03
N VAL A 383 -17.50 16.00 -0.28
CA VAL A 383 -18.71 16.82 -0.43
C VAL A 383 -19.05 17.45 0.93
N ASP A 384 -19.13 18.78 0.96
CA ASP A 384 -19.37 19.62 2.13
C ASP A 384 -18.40 19.34 3.31
N SER A 385 -17.14 19.04 2.98
CA SER A 385 -16.08 18.79 3.97
C SER A 385 -14.73 19.39 3.54
N TRP A 386 -13.67 18.61 3.47
CA TRP A 386 -12.25 19.00 3.40
C TRP A 386 -11.79 19.63 2.06
N ARG A 387 -12.73 20.12 1.23
CA ARG A 387 -12.41 20.78 -0.05
C ARG A 387 -11.81 22.17 0.18
N ARG A 388 -10.88 22.55 -0.70
CA ARG A 388 -10.35 23.92 -0.72
C ARG A 388 -11.42 24.90 -1.20
N GLU A 389 -11.35 26.12 -0.68
CA GLU A 389 -12.31 27.20 -0.93
C GLU A 389 -12.51 27.53 -2.43
N ASN A 390 -11.49 27.30 -3.26
CA ASN A 390 -11.57 27.52 -4.70
C ASN A 390 -12.30 26.39 -5.47
N TYR A 391 -12.66 25.26 -4.85
CA TYR A 391 -13.46 24.18 -5.45
C TYR A 391 -14.92 24.31 -4.99
N LYS A 392 -15.70 25.13 -5.71
CA LYS A 392 -17.11 25.43 -5.44
C LYS A 392 -18.01 25.14 -6.65
N PRO A 393 -19.31 24.85 -6.44
CA PRO A 393 -19.91 24.52 -5.14
C PRO A 393 -19.38 23.20 -4.58
N HIS A 394 -19.30 23.11 -3.25
CA HIS A 394 -18.92 21.88 -2.55
C HIS A 394 -20.07 21.26 -1.75
N VAL A 395 -21.16 21.99 -1.56
CA VAL A 395 -22.39 21.52 -0.89
C VAL A 395 -23.36 21.01 -1.96
N THR A 396 -23.30 19.71 -2.25
CA THR A 396 -24.07 19.10 -3.37
C THR A 396 -24.82 17.83 -2.96
N GLN A 397 -24.72 17.42 -1.69
CA GLN A 397 -25.35 16.20 -1.16
C GLN A 397 -26.88 16.21 -1.23
N ASP A 398 -27.49 17.41 -1.24
CA ASP A 398 -28.94 17.63 -1.34
C ASP A 398 -29.35 18.40 -2.60
N ASP A 399 -28.41 18.79 -3.45
CA ASP A 399 -28.71 19.58 -4.65
C ASP A 399 -29.22 18.68 -5.79
N PRO A 400 -30.48 18.83 -6.23
CA PRO A 400 -31.03 18.03 -7.33
C PRO A 400 -30.33 18.28 -8.66
N ALA A 401 -29.66 19.42 -8.86
CA ALA A 401 -28.88 19.69 -10.07
C ALA A 401 -27.64 18.78 -10.19
N TYR A 402 -27.21 18.18 -9.07
CA TYR A 402 -26.08 17.25 -9.04
C TYR A 402 -26.51 15.78 -9.02
N THR A 403 -27.78 15.45 -8.78
CA THR A 403 -28.25 14.06 -8.64
C THR A 403 -27.76 13.17 -9.77
N GLU A 404 -27.84 13.61 -11.02
CA GLU A 404 -27.41 12.79 -12.15
C GLU A 404 -25.90 12.52 -12.14
N ARG A 405 -25.05 13.44 -11.63
CA ARG A 405 -23.60 13.18 -11.50
C ARG A 405 -23.32 12.07 -10.49
N TYR A 406 -24.07 11.98 -9.40
CA TYR A 406 -23.95 10.89 -8.43
C TYR A 406 -24.44 9.57 -9.07
N PHE A 407 -25.62 9.61 -9.69
CA PHE A 407 -26.26 8.42 -10.23
C PHE A 407 -25.55 7.84 -11.45
N SER A 408 -25.12 8.65 -12.41
CA SER A 408 -24.47 8.16 -13.63
C SER A 408 -23.19 7.42 -13.26
N GLN A 409 -22.35 8.02 -12.43
CA GLN A 409 -21.07 7.45 -12.00
C GLN A 409 -21.26 6.15 -11.19
N LEU A 410 -22.20 6.14 -10.23
CA LEU A 410 -22.56 4.95 -9.47
C LEU A 410 -23.09 3.82 -10.36
N LYS A 411 -24.02 4.14 -11.27
CA LYS A 411 -24.61 3.18 -12.21
C LYS A 411 -23.55 2.58 -13.12
N GLU A 412 -22.65 3.41 -13.66
CA GLU A 412 -21.56 2.98 -14.51
C GLU A 412 -20.61 2.04 -13.76
N MET A 413 -20.20 2.37 -12.53
CA MET A 413 -19.39 1.49 -11.69
C MET A 413 -20.07 0.13 -11.46
N VAL A 414 -21.26 0.11 -10.86
CA VAL A 414 -21.93 -1.14 -10.47
C VAL A 414 -22.31 -1.98 -11.70
N THR A 415 -22.69 -1.35 -12.82
CA THR A 415 -23.04 -2.08 -14.05
C THR A 415 -21.83 -2.74 -14.68
N ASN A 416 -20.69 -2.05 -14.76
CA ASN A 416 -19.48 -2.62 -15.34
C ASN A 416 -18.79 -3.63 -14.40
N HIS A 417 -18.90 -3.46 -13.09
CA HIS A 417 -18.04 -4.18 -12.14
C HIS A 417 -18.73 -5.31 -11.35
N ARG A 418 -20.07 -5.38 -11.30
CA ARG A 418 -20.80 -6.37 -10.45
C ARG A 418 -20.44 -7.85 -10.65
N ASN A 419 -19.90 -8.21 -11.82
CA ASN A 419 -19.57 -9.60 -12.14
C ASN A 419 -18.16 -10.01 -11.66
N TYR A 420 -17.37 -9.11 -11.08
CA TYR A 420 -16.09 -9.44 -10.47
C TYR A 420 -16.31 -10.06 -9.08
N PRO A 421 -15.96 -11.35 -8.85
CA PRO A 421 -16.08 -11.98 -7.54
C PRO A 421 -15.22 -11.32 -6.46
N SER A 422 -14.11 -10.66 -6.84
CA SER A 422 -13.22 -9.93 -5.93
C SER A 422 -13.92 -8.81 -5.15
N ILE A 423 -14.92 -8.16 -5.73
CA ILE A 423 -15.66 -7.09 -5.06
C ILE A 423 -16.56 -7.72 -3.99
N ILE A 424 -16.37 -7.32 -2.74
CA ILE A 424 -17.12 -7.84 -1.60
C ILE A 424 -18.08 -6.82 -0.97
N PHE A 425 -17.92 -5.53 -1.25
CA PHE A 425 -18.89 -4.49 -0.90
C PHE A 425 -18.69 -3.23 -1.75
N TRP A 426 -19.73 -2.41 -1.81
CA TRP A 426 -19.75 -1.14 -2.54
C TRP A 426 -19.56 0.04 -1.57
N SER A 427 -18.76 1.03 -1.95
CA SER A 427 -18.72 2.34 -1.27
C SER A 427 -19.40 3.40 -2.13
N ILE A 428 -20.29 4.19 -1.52
CA ILE A 428 -21.02 5.28 -2.20
C ILE A 428 -20.31 6.64 -2.06
N GLY A 429 -19.13 6.68 -1.45
CA GLY A 429 -18.27 7.86 -1.40
C GLY A 429 -17.39 7.94 -0.14
N ASN A 430 -16.44 8.87 -0.15
CA ASN A 430 -15.45 9.10 0.90
C ASN A 430 -15.60 10.46 1.63
N GLU A 431 -15.65 10.42 2.96
CA GLU A 431 -15.54 11.59 3.85
C GLU A 431 -16.50 12.75 3.49
N ASN A 432 -17.77 12.42 3.28
CA ASN A 432 -18.80 13.36 2.83
C ASN A 432 -19.80 13.70 3.94
N LYS A 433 -20.41 14.90 3.90
CA LYS A 433 -21.68 15.09 4.61
C LYS A 433 -22.79 14.31 3.92
N PHE A 434 -23.61 13.62 4.71
CA PHE A 434 -24.71 12.83 4.22
C PHE A 434 -25.87 13.72 3.72
N GLY A 435 -26.60 13.26 2.71
CA GLY A 435 -27.75 13.96 2.11
C GLY A 435 -28.55 13.06 1.15
N ASN A 436 -29.60 13.63 0.53
CA ASN A 436 -30.56 12.91 -0.29
C ASN A 436 -29.93 12.17 -1.49
N ASN A 437 -28.89 12.74 -2.11
CA ASN A 437 -28.19 12.09 -3.23
C ASN A 437 -27.47 10.80 -2.79
N PHE A 438 -26.97 10.73 -1.55
CA PHE A 438 -26.37 9.51 -0.99
C PHE A 438 -27.44 8.48 -0.61
N GLN A 439 -28.56 8.91 -0.03
CA GLN A 439 -29.68 7.99 0.25
C GLN A 439 -30.20 7.34 -1.05
N ALA A 440 -30.42 8.15 -2.07
CA ALA A 440 -30.90 7.69 -3.36
C ALA A 440 -29.89 6.73 -4.05
N SER A 441 -28.59 6.97 -3.85
CA SER A 441 -27.52 6.06 -4.28
C SER A 441 -27.59 4.71 -3.57
N TYR A 442 -27.70 4.70 -2.23
CA TYR A 442 -27.89 3.49 -1.43
C TYR A 442 -29.10 2.68 -1.89
N ASP A 443 -30.26 3.32 -2.00
CA ASP A 443 -31.53 2.67 -2.38
C ASP A 443 -31.45 2.02 -3.77
N TRP A 444 -30.79 2.70 -4.72
CA TRP A 444 -30.58 2.15 -6.06
C TRP A 444 -29.69 0.91 -6.05
N VAL A 445 -28.58 0.93 -5.29
CA VAL A 445 -27.69 -0.23 -5.19
C VAL A 445 -28.41 -1.41 -4.52
N LYS A 446 -29.10 -1.20 -3.37
CA LYS A 446 -29.85 -2.26 -2.70
C LYS A 446 -30.92 -2.91 -3.60
N LYS A 447 -31.49 -2.13 -4.53
CA LYS A 447 -32.48 -2.62 -5.51
C LYS A 447 -31.85 -3.42 -6.65
N THR A 448 -30.62 -3.11 -7.06
CA THR A 448 -29.99 -3.67 -8.29
C THR A 448 -28.95 -4.75 -8.02
N ASP A 449 -28.32 -4.75 -6.84
CA ASP A 449 -27.38 -5.77 -6.38
C ASP A 449 -27.58 -6.03 -4.88
N ASN A 450 -28.21 -7.16 -4.57
CA ASN A 450 -28.43 -7.63 -3.20
C ASN A 450 -27.37 -8.65 -2.74
N THR A 451 -26.35 -8.93 -3.56
CA THR A 451 -25.30 -9.92 -3.27
C THR A 451 -24.11 -9.35 -2.51
N ARG A 452 -24.13 -8.04 -2.24
CA ARG A 452 -23.06 -7.28 -1.57
C ARG A 452 -23.63 -6.23 -0.63
N PRO A 453 -23.02 -6.02 0.55
CA PRO A 453 -23.33 -4.89 1.41
C PRO A 453 -22.76 -3.57 0.87
N ILE A 454 -23.23 -2.47 1.45
CA ILE A 454 -22.85 -1.09 1.10
C ILE A 454 -22.23 -0.40 2.31
N ILE A 455 -21.21 0.43 2.10
CA ILE A 455 -20.67 1.34 3.11
C ILE A 455 -20.86 2.80 2.70
N PHE A 456 -20.85 3.66 3.71
CA PHE A 456 -20.70 5.11 3.59
C PHE A 456 -19.58 5.51 4.55
N SER A 457 -18.47 6.04 4.04
CA SER A 457 -17.39 6.58 4.86
C SER A 457 -17.92 7.76 5.69
N TYR A 458 -17.55 7.80 6.96
CA TYR A 458 -18.14 8.65 8.00
C TYR A 458 -19.64 8.39 8.27
N PRO A 459 -20.02 7.18 8.69
CA PRO A 459 -21.40 6.82 9.00
C PRO A 459 -21.99 7.63 10.17
N GLU A 460 -21.18 8.31 10.99
CA GLU A 460 -21.62 9.28 11.99
C GLU A 460 -22.22 10.55 11.40
N HIS A 461 -22.07 10.79 10.10
CA HIS A 461 -22.79 11.85 9.38
C HIS A 461 -24.20 11.43 8.95
N VAL A 462 -24.54 10.15 9.00
CA VAL A 462 -25.89 9.68 8.71
C VAL A 462 -26.81 9.95 9.92
N PRO A 463 -27.96 10.62 9.74
CA PRO A 463 -28.90 10.84 10.82
C PRO A 463 -29.40 9.53 11.46
N LYS A 464 -29.55 9.54 12.79
CA LYS A 464 -30.01 8.38 13.55
C LYS A 464 -31.38 7.90 13.03
N GLY A 465 -31.49 6.59 12.78
CA GLY A 465 -32.72 5.94 12.30
C GLY A 465 -32.84 5.85 10.77
N ILE A 466 -31.90 6.42 10.01
CA ILE A 466 -31.79 6.23 8.57
C ILE A 466 -30.88 5.03 8.28
N SER A 467 -31.30 4.15 7.36
CA SER A 467 -30.51 3.01 6.90
C SER A 467 -29.84 3.36 5.57
N SER A 468 -28.53 3.65 5.60
CA SER A 468 -27.75 4.03 4.41
C SER A 468 -26.38 3.36 4.33
N TYR A 469 -26.13 2.38 5.20
CA TYR A 469 -24.93 1.54 5.21
C TYR A 469 -25.20 0.22 5.94
N ASP A 470 -24.53 -0.82 5.49
CA ASP A 470 -24.63 -2.18 6.02
C ASP A 470 -23.45 -2.47 6.99
N LEU A 471 -22.29 -1.81 6.81
CA LEU A 471 -21.10 -1.89 7.69
C LEU A 471 -20.73 -0.51 8.25
N ILE A 472 -20.14 -0.46 9.44
CA ILE A 472 -19.57 0.77 10.00
C ILE A 472 -18.17 0.95 9.41
N SER A 473 -17.90 2.09 8.78
CA SER A 473 -16.64 2.42 8.12
C SER A 473 -16.00 3.65 8.77
N GLU A 474 -14.90 3.47 9.50
CA GLU A 474 -14.28 4.53 10.31
C GLU A 474 -12.83 4.81 9.97
N HIS A 475 -12.43 6.07 10.05
CA HIS A 475 -11.06 6.47 9.75
C HIS A 475 -10.23 6.69 11.02
N TYR A 476 -8.98 6.27 10.97
CA TYR A 476 -7.91 6.61 11.91
C TYR A 476 -8.21 6.40 13.40
N PRO A 477 -8.71 5.22 13.81
CA PRO A 477 -8.90 4.94 15.22
C PRO A 477 -7.57 4.99 15.95
N ASP A 478 -7.61 5.32 17.25
CA ASP A 478 -6.44 5.14 18.10
C ASP A 478 -6.01 3.65 18.18
N THR A 479 -4.82 3.39 18.73
CA THR A 479 -4.34 2.01 18.91
C THR A 479 -5.22 1.14 19.83
N ASN A 480 -6.27 1.67 20.44
CA ASN A 480 -7.26 0.94 21.24
C ASN A 480 -8.61 0.75 20.52
N GLY A 481 -8.86 1.43 19.40
CA GLY A 481 -10.04 1.24 18.57
C GLY A 481 -11.34 1.64 19.26
N ASN A 482 -11.34 2.70 20.08
CA ASN A 482 -12.53 3.17 20.77
C ASN A 482 -13.02 4.49 20.17
N GLU A 483 -14.26 4.51 19.69
CA GLU A 483 -14.90 5.73 19.18
C GLU A 483 -16.27 5.96 19.83
N ASN A 484 -16.67 7.23 19.93
CA ASN A 484 -17.89 7.66 20.61
C ASN A 484 -18.68 8.63 19.74
N TYR A 485 -19.63 8.11 18.96
CA TYR A 485 -20.56 8.90 18.18
C TYR A 485 -21.97 8.82 18.76
N GLU A 486 -22.85 9.74 18.36
CA GLU A 486 -24.25 9.73 18.78
C GLU A 486 -25.01 8.53 18.19
N GLN A 487 -24.62 8.12 16.98
CA GLN A 487 -25.23 7.07 16.18
C GLN A 487 -24.83 5.68 16.68
N PHE A 488 -23.56 5.48 17.02
CA PHE A 488 -22.99 4.22 17.43
C PHE A 488 -21.72 4.42 18.26
N VAL A 489 -21.29 3.35 18.93
CA VAL A 489 -20.11 3.34 19.80
C VAL A 489 -19.24 2.16 19.42
N ILE A 490 -17.97 2.42 19.13
CA ILE A 490 -16.98 1.37 18.85
C ILE A 490 -16.15 1.15 20.12
N ARG A 491 -15.92 -0.11 20.46
CA ARG A 491 -15.06 -0.50 21.58
C ARG A 491 -14.10 -1.57 21.16
N GLY A 492 -12.80 -1.33 21.36
CA GLY A 492 -11.78 -2.33 21.09
C GLY A 492 -11.81 -2.83 19.65
N PHE A 493 -12.02 -1.94 18.67
CA PHE A 493 -12.18 -2.27 17.24
C PHE A 493 -13.45 -3.04 16.86
N GLY A 494 -14.43 -3.18 17.77
CA GLY A 494 -15.67 -3.92 17.55
C GLY A 494 -16.94 -3.16 17.89
N GLN A 495 -18.06 -3.64 17.36
CA GLN A 495 -19.42 -3.18 17.68
C GLN A 495 -20.37 -4.40 17.71
N ALA A 496 -21.47 -4.30 18.46
CA ALA A 496 -22.34 -5.43 18.78
C ALA A 496 -23.29 -5.86 17.64
N ASP A 497 -23.72 -4.92 16.80
CA ASP A 497 -24.82 -5.08 15.85
C ASP A 497 -24.36 -5.08 14.38
N LYS A 498 -23.20 -4.50 14.09
CA LYS A 498 -22.65 -4.34 12.74
C LYS A 498 -21.13 -4.60 12.72
N PRO A 499 -20.60 -5.18 11.62
CA PRO A 499 -19.17 -5.26 11.44
C PRO A 499 -18.56 -3.85 11.33
N VAL A 500 -17.38 -3.67 11.90
CA VAL A 500 -16.60 -2.44 11.86
C VAL A 500 -15.38 -2.65 10.98
N ILE A 501 -15.30 -1.91 9.87
CA ILE A 501 -14.10 -1.80 9.05
C ILE A 501 -13.46 -0.44 9.29
N PHE A 502 -12.13 -0.42 9.34
CA PHE A 502 -11.37 0.82 9.30
C PHE A 502 -10.81 1.01 7.91
N ASP A 503 -11.62 1.59 7.03
CA ASP A 503 -11.31 1.86 5.62
C ASP A 503 -10.08 2.77 5.46
N GLU A 504 -9.71 3.55 6.49
CA GLU A 504 -8.39 4.18 6.59
C GLU A 504 -7.81 4.02 7.99
N TRP A 505 -6.61 3.43 8.12
CA TRP A 505 -5.95 3.30 9.42
C TRP A 505 -4.42 3.25 9.32
N ALA A 506 -3.76 3.27 10.49
CA ALA A 506 -2.31 3.15 10.60
C ALA A 506 -1.58 4.04 9.59
N HIS A 507 -1.90 5.34 9.58
CA HIS A 507 -1.40 6.28 8.56
C HIS A 507 0.13 6.24 8.51
N VAL A 508 0.70 5.99 7.33
CA VAL A 508 2.16 5.95 7.12
C VAL A 508 2.75 7.35 7.38
N PRO A 509 3.84 7.48 8.15
CA PRO A 509 4.39 8.80 8.50
C PRO A 509 4.94 9.55 7.28
N CYS A 510 4.46 10.77 7.08
CA CYS A 510 4.76 11.60 5.92
C CYS A 510 4.83 13.11 6.18
N TYR A 511 4.05 13.64 7.12
CA TYR A 511 4.00 15.08 7.37
C TYR A 511 5.04 15.53 8.38
N THR A 512 5.44 14.64 9.29
CA THR A 512 6.35 14.98 10.39
C THR A 512 7.78 15.26 9.92
N LYS A 513 8.43 16.24 10.56
CA LYS A 513 9.84 16.59 10.31
C LYS A 513 10.79 15.42 10.58
N ASP A 514 10.40 14.49 11.44
CA ASP A 514 11.19 13.31 11.76
C ASP A 514 11.46 12.42 10.54
N VAL A 515 10.54 12.38 9.56
CA VAL A 515 10.75 11.62 8.31
C VAL A 515 11.96 12.14 7.54
N LYS A 516 12.29 13.44 7.67
CA LYS A 516 13.45 14.06 7.01
C LYS A 516 14.76 13.82 7.77
N SER A 517 14.72 13.84 9.10
CA SER A 517 15.91 13.77 9.97
C SER A 517 16.29 12.33 10.35
N ASP A 518 15.32 11.50 10.70
CA ASP A 518 15.52 10.13 11.18
C ASP A 518 14.53 9.15 10.52
N PRO A 519 14.98 8.44 9.45
CA PRO A 519 14.13 7.48 8.75
C PRO A 519 13.62 6.30 9.60
N ASN A 520 14.15 6.07 10.82
CA ASN A 520 13.69 4.97 11.69
C ASN A 520 12.24 5.13 12.16
N ILE A 521 11.65 6.34 12.08
CA ILE A 521 10.21 6.53 12.31
C ILE A 521 9.35 5.56 11.48
N ARG A 522 9.81 5.22 10.26
CA ARG A 522 9.15 4.29 9.34
C ARG A 522 9.20 2.83 9.84
N GLU A 523 10.27 2.43 10.51
CA GLU A 523 10.33 1.13 11.20
C GLU A 523 9.41 1.13 12.42
N PHE A 524 9.52 2.18 13.25
CA PHE A 524 8.76 2.33 14.49
C PHE A 524 7.25 2.28 14.27
N TRP A 525 6.76 2.90 13.19
CA TRP A 525 5.35 2.85 12.76
C TRP A 525 4.79 1.43 12.67
N GLY A 526 5.63 0.42 12.39
CA GLY A 526 5.19 -0.98 12.35
C GLY A 526 4.56 -1.49 13.65
N ILE A 527 4.86 -0.84 14.79
CA ILE A 527 4.24 -1.14 16.08
C ILE A 527 2.77 -0.73 16.09
N SER A 528 2.40 0.39 15.44
CA SER A 528 1.00 0.79 15.26
C SER A 528 0.23 -0.31 14.55
N LEU A 529 0.75 -0.76 13.40
CA LEU A 529 0.08 -1.74 12.57
C LEU A 529 -0.05 -3.11 13.24
N ASP A 530 1.01 -3.66 13.86
CA ASP A 530 0.87 -4.92 14.61
C ASP A 530 -0.14 -4.73 15.73
N THR A 531 -0.05 -3.66 16.53
CA THR A 531 -0.97 -3.45 17.67
C THR A 531 -2.43 -3.40 17.24
N MET A 532 -2.75 -2.59 16.22
CA MET A 532 -4.11 -2.42 15.71
C MET A 532 -4.62 -3.72 15.07
N TRP A 533 -3.80 -4.38 14.24
CA TRP A 533 -4.16 -5.64 13.62
C TRP A 533 -4.39 -6.76 14.64
N GLN A 534 -3.52 -6.89 15.65
CA GLN A 534 -3.67 -7.89 16.71
C GLN A 534 -5.00 -7.72 17.45
N LYS A 535 -5.32 -6.49 17.87
CA LYS A 535 -6.54 -6.19 18.61
C LYS A 535 -7.78 -6.38 17.73
N THR A 536 -7.74 -5.93 16.48
CA THR A 536 -8.87 -6.08 15.53
C THR A 536 -9.13 -7.54 15.18
N TYR A 537 -8.06 -8.33 15.01
CA TYR A 537 -8.18 -9.75 14.74
C TYR A 537 -8.89 -10.48 15.91
N ASP A 538 -8.56 -10.12 17.15
CA ASP A 538 -9.18 -10.71 18.35
C ASP A 538 -10.54 -10.07 18.71
N ALA A 539 -10.89 -8.92 18.13
CA ALA A 539 -12.15 -8.22 18.38
C ALA A 539 -13.35 -8.94 17.75
N ASP A 540 -14.43 -9.06 18.53
CA ASP A 540 -15.74 -9.42 18.00
C ASP A 540 -16.34 -8.21 17.25
N GLY A 541 -16.89 -8.44 16.06
CA GLY A 541 -17.33 -7.36 15.17
C GLY A 541 -16.23 -6.61 14.41
N GLY A 542 -14.95 -6.74 14.78
CA GLY A 542 -13.86 -6.08 14.04
C GLY A 542 -13.58 -6.78 12.72
N LEU A 543 -13.81 -6.12 11.58
CA LEU A 543 -13.63 -6.69 10.25
C LEU A 543 -12.19 -6.58 9.76
N GLY A 544 -11.46 -5.54 10.16
CA GLY A 544 -10.10 -5.27 9.68
C GLY A 544 -9.96 -3.83 9.23
N GLY A 545 -8.98 -3.56 8.36
CA GLY A 545 -8.80 -2.22 7.85
C GLY A 545 -7.80 -2.10 6.70
N ALA A 546 -7.74 -0.90 6.14
CA ALA A 546 -6.86 -0.55 5.04
C ALA A 546 -5.85 0.54 5.44
N ILE A 547 -4.56 0.19 5.36
CA ILE A 547 -3.44 1.13 5.58
C ILE A 547 -3.59 2.34 4.65
N TRP A 548 -3.44 3.54 5.20
CA TRP A 548 -3.31 4.76 4.42
C TRP A 548 -1.81 5.12 4.23
N GLY A 549 -1.18 4.85 3.08
CA GLY A 549 -1.67 4.21 1.85
C GLY A 549 -0.73 3.14 1.30
N MET A 550 -1.10 2.52 0.17
CA MET A 550 -0.28 1.47 -0.46
C MET A 550 0.95 2.05 -1.17
N ILE A 551 0.78 3.14 -1.92
CA ILE A 551 1.78 3.74 -2.81
C ILE A 551 1.98 5.22 -2.43
N ASP A 552 3.22 5.72 -2.49
CA ASP A 552 3.50 7.15 -2.30
C ASP A 552 2.72 7.98 -3.33
N GLU A 553 1.85 8.87 -2.85
CA GLU A 553 1.06 9.78 -3.69
C GLU A 553 1.87 11.02 -4.04
N THR A 554 2.83 10.80 -4.93
CA THR A 554 3.72 11.85 -5.45
C THR A 554 3.81 11.76 -6.97
N PHE A 555 3.74 12.93 -7.63
CA PHE A 555 3.72 13.07 -9.08
C PHE A 555 4.87 13.96 -9.52
N MET A 556 5.75 13.42 -10.36
CA MET A 556 6.94 14.14 -10.80
C MET A 556 6.64 14.95 -12.07
N LEU A 557 6.12 16.18 -12.00
CA LEU A 557 5.80 16.99 -13.19
C LEU A 557 7.04 17.34 -14.05
N PRO A 558 6.90 17.57 -15.36
CA PRO A 558 8.02 18.02 -16.21
C PRO A 558 8.60 19.36 -15.75
N LYS A 559 9.93 19.49 -15.72
CA LYS A 559 10.63 20.70 -15.24
C LYS A 559 10.28 21.98 -16.01
N ASN A 560 9.94 21.83 -17.28
CA ASN A 560 9.67 22.90 -18.23
C ASN A 560 8.17 23.08 -18.52
N LEU A 561 7.29 22.54 -17.67
CA LEU A 561 5.85 22.74 -17.80
C LEU A 561 5.54 24.26 -17.79
N PRO A 562 5.01 24.82 -18.90
CA PRO A 562 4.73 26.26 -18.97
C PRO A 562 3.73 26.68 -17.90
N GLY A 563 3.89 27.87 -17.31
CA GLY A 563 2.99 28.38 -16.27
C GLY A 563 3.12 27.71 -14.90
N TYR A 564 3.99 26.71 -14.75
CA TYR A 564 4.24 26.02 -13.48
C TYR A 564 4.52 27.00 -12.32
N GLY A 565 5.36 28.01 -12.53
CA GLY A 565 5.68 29.02 -11.51
C GLY A 565 4.53 29.96 -11.13
N ASP A 566 3.56 30.14 -12.03
CA ASP A 566 2.44 31.08 -11.87
C ASP A 566 1.25 30.41 -11.17
N TRP A 567 0.98 29.13 -11.46
CA TRP A 567 -0.12 28.36 -10.85
C TRP A 567 0.31 27.67 -9.56
N TRP A 568 1.56 27.20 -9.47
CA TRP A 568 2.13 26.80 -8.19
C TRP A 568 2.32 28.00 -7.25
N GLY A 569 2.40 29.21 -7.82
CA GLY A 569 2.43 30.47 -7.08
C GLY A 569 1.24 30.71 -6.14
N THR A 570 0.10 30.04 -6.35
CA THR A 570 -1.05 30.05 -5.41
C THR A 570 -0.99 28.93 -4.37
N VAL A 571 -0.16 27.89 -4.57
CA VAL A 571 0.21 26.87 -3.57
C VAL A 571 1.40 27.34 -2.72
N LYS A 572 2.19 28.33 -3.17
CA LYS A 572 3.05 29.16 -2.31
C LYS A 572 2.16 29.93 -1.33
N GLY A 573 1.80 29.29 -0.23
CA GLY A 573 0.81 29.80 0.71
C GLY A 573 -0.20 28.76 1.14
N ASP A 574 -0.17 27.53 0.60
CA ASP A 574 -0.78 26.40 1.26
C ASP A 574 -0.09 26.22 2.62
N PRO A 575 -0.75 26.59 3.72
CA PRO A 575 -0.12 26.56 5.02
C PRO A 575 0.01 25.11 5.53
N ASP A 576 -0.53 24.12 4.81
CA ASP A 576 -0.60 22.70 5.20
C ASP A 576 0.76 22.00 5.12
N ILE A 577 1.70 22.45 4.27
CA ILE A 577 3.00 21.80 4.15
C ILE A 577 4.16 22.81 4.07
N GLU A 578 5.22 22.59 4.88
CA GLU A 578 6.52 23.28 4.80
C GLU A 578 6.96 23.48 3.34
N PRO A 579 7.63 24.60 3.00
CA PRO A 579 7.76 25.05 1.62
C PRO A 579 8.45 24.00 0.75
N TYR A 580 7.65 23.30 -0.05
CA TYR A 580 8.13 22.42 -1.10
C TYR A 580 9.03 23.18 -2.06
N SER A 581 10.11 22.53 -2.49
CA SER A 581 10.94 23.00 -3.59
C SER A 581 10.76 22.06 -4.78
N GLY A 582 10.57 22.61 -5.98
CA GLY A 582 10.60 21.86 -7.23
C GLY A 582 9.28 21.26 -7.73
N PRO A 583 9.32 20.58 -8.90
CA PRO A 583 8.16 20.08 -9.67
C PRO A 583 7.51 18.75 -9.20
N THR A 584 7.88 18.20 -8.04
CA THR A 584 7.18 17.04 -7.50
C THR A 584 5.97 17.51 -6.68
N VAL A 585 4.77 17.08 -7.05
CA VAL A 585 3.50 17.46 -6.39
C VAL A 585 2.81 16.23 -5.81
N GLY A 586 1.65 16.42 -5.18
CA GLY A 586 0.88 15.37 -4.50
C GLY A 586 0.78 15.62 -2.99
N PHE A 587 0.17 14.69 -2.29
CA PHE A 587 -0.17 14.78 -0.87
C PHE A 587 0.95 14.25 0.04
N GLY A 588 1.76 13.30 -0.44
CA GLY A 588 3.05 12.95 0.14
C GLY A 588 3.47 11.49 0.03
N GLU A 589 4.58 11.16 0.69
CA GLU A 589 5.19 9.82 0.67
C GLU A 589 4.51 8.84 1.65
N TRP A 590 3.22 8.58 1.44
CA TRP A 590 2.33 7.81 2.35
C TRP A 590 2.30 6.30 2.05
N GLY A 591 3.03 5.83 1.05
CA GLY A 591 2.97 4.45 0.62
C GLY A 591 3.79 3.52 1.49
N ILE A 592 3.37 2.26 1.59
CA ILE A 592 4.27 1.19 2.04
C ILE A 592 5.36 0.88 0.99
N VAL A 593 5.13 1.27 -0.26
CA VAL A 593 6.10 1.32 -1.36
C VAL A 593 6.17 2.71 -1.96
N ASP A 594 7.30 3.06 -2.57
CA ASP A 594 7.42 4.36 -3.24
C ASP A 594 6.67 4.40 -4.59
N THR A 595 6.63 5.57 -5.24
CA THR A 595 5.93 5.75 -6.53
C THR A 595 6.47 4.82 -7.64
N TRP A 596 7.72 4.36 -7.54
CA TRP A 596 8.37 3.39 -8.43
C TRP A 596 8.19 1.93 -7.97
N ARG A 597 7.44 1.71 -6.88
CA ARG A 597 7.17 0.42 -6.22
C ARG A 597 8.43 -0.24 -5.65
N ARG A 598 9.42 0.54 -5.21
CA ARG A 598 10.50 0.05 -4.34
C ARG A 598 9.94 -0.15 -2.93
N LYS A 599 10.31 -1.26 -2.29
CA LYS A 599 9.88 -1.59 -0.93
C LYS A 599 10.52 -0.64 0.08
N LYS A 600 9.69 0.00 0.90
CA LYS A 600 10.12 0.84 2.04
C LYS A 600 10.08 0.00 3.34
N PRO A 601 10.62 0.48 4.48
CA PRO A 601 10.52 -0.23 5.76
C PRO A 601 9.10 -0.67 6.14
N GLU A 602 8.11 0.15 5.79
CA GLU A 602 6.68 -0.07 6.01
C GLU A 602 6.17 -1.34 5.30
N PHE A 603 6.68 -1.68 4.11
CA PHE A 603 6.34 -2.92 3.41
C PHE A 603 6.66 -4.17 4.26
N TRP A 604 7.85 -4.20 4.86
CA TRP A 604 8.29 -5.32 5.67
C TRP A 604 7.53 -5.40 7.00
N ASN A 605 7.23 -4.24 7.60
CA ASN A 605 6.36 -4.16 8.77
C ASN A 605 4.96 -4.70 8.46
N THR A 606 4.41 -4.35 7.29
CA THR A 606 3.10 -4.83 6.83
C THR A 606 3.11 -6.34 6.64
N LYS A 607 4.09 -6.87 5.91
CA LYS A 607 4.27 -8.32 5.73
C LYS A 607 4.28 -9.07 7.06
N LYS A 608 4.97 -8.52 8.07
CA LYS A 608 5.08 -9.12 9.40
C LYS A 608 3.80 -9.02 10.23
N ALA A 609 3.17 -7.85 10.26
CA ALA A 609 1.94 -7.63 11.01
C ALA A 609 0.79 -8.48 10.44
N TYR A 610 0.58 -8.44 9.12
CA TYR A 610 -0.49 -9.14 8.41
C TYR A 610 -0.24 -10.63 8.16
N SER A 611 0.86 -11.17 8.67
CA SER A 611 1.17 -12.60 8.58
C SER A 611 0.01 -13.45 9.12
N PRO A 612 -0.60 -14.32 8.28
CA PRO A 612 -1.68 -15.21 8.70
C PRO A 612 -1.16 -16.42 9.52
N VAL A 613 0.13 -16.48 9.79
CA VAL A 613 0.73 -17.49 10.65
C VAL A 613 1.43 -16.79 11.80
N ARG A 614 0.94 -16.96 13.04
CA ARG A 614 1.53 -16.33 14.22
C ARG A 614 2.16 -17.34 15.17
N ILE A 615 3.49 -17.32 15.28
CA ILE A 615 4.19 -18.03 16.37
C ILE A 615 4.02 -17.26 17.68
N LEU A 616 3.51 -17.94 18.71
CA LEU A 616 3.14 -17.34 19.99
C LEU A 616 4.29 -17.31 21.01
N LYS A 617 5.33 -18.13 20.81
CA LYS A 617 6.52 -18.18 21.67
C LYS A 617 7.79 -18.33 20.84
N LYS A 618 8.72 -17.39 21.05
CA LYS A 618 9.99 -17.28 20.28
C LYS A 618 11.24 -17.58 21.11
N GLU A 619 11.16 -17.49 22.44
CA GLU A 619 12.28 -17.70 23.35
C GLU A 619 12.15 -19.03 24.09
N TYR A 620 13.22 -19.84 24.10
CA TYR A 620 13.27 -21.15 24.74
C TYR A 620 14.56 -21.33 25.53
N LYS A 621 14.50 -22.13 26.61
CA LYS A 621 15.64 -22.43 27.47
C LYS A 621 15.69 -23.91 27.80
N ASN A 622 16.89 -24.39 28.14
CA ASN A 622 17.15 -25.74 28.64
C ASN A 622 16.64 -26.86 27.71
N ILE A 623 16.77 -26.66 26.40
CA ILE A 623 16.40 -27.61 25.36
C ILE A 623 17.55 -28.60 25.13
N LYS A 624 17.24 -29.90 25.24
CA LYS A 624 18.22 -30.99 25.08
C LYS A 624 18.16 -31.59 23.68
N GLN A 625 19.32 -31.96 23.13
CA GLN A 625 19.38 -32.82 21.95
C GLN A 625 18.60 -34.12 22.17
N GLY A 626 17.91 -34.60 21.12
CA GLY A 626 17.03 -35.76 21.13
C GLY A 626 15.59 -35.45 21.58
N SER A 627 15.34 -34.25 22.11
CA SER A 627 13.98 -33.79 22.45
C SER A 627 13.22 -33.25 21.22
N SER A 628 11.91 -33.02 21.39
CA SER A 628 11.10 -32.26 20.45
C SER A 628 10.68 -30.93 21.08
N LEU A 629 10.85 -29.84 20.33
CA LEU A 629 10.44 -28.50 20.72
C LEU A 629 8.99 -28.26 20.29
N ASP A 630 8.10 -28.07 21.26
CA ASP A 630 6.72 -27.65 21.02
C ASP A 630 6.66 -26.13 20.81
N VAL A 631 6.30 -25.70 19.61
CA VAL A 631 6.20 -24.29 19.24
C VAL A 631 4.71 -23.94 19.04
N PRO A 632 4.10 -23.17 19.95
CA PRO A 632 2.70 -22.79 19.84
C PRO A 632 2.50 -21.82 18.67
N ILE A 633 1.45 -22.09 17.89
CA ILE A 633 1.15 -21.40 16.63
C ILE A 633 -0.35 -21.08 16.56
N TYR A 634 -0.68 -19.94 15.98
CA TYR A 634 -2.04 -19.54 15.67
C TYR A 634 -2.21 -19.48 14.15
N ASN A 635 -3.15 -20.28 13.62
CA ASN A 635 -3.61 -20.14 12.25
C ASN A 635 -4.58 -18.96 12.16
N ARG A 636 -4.17 -17.92 11.43
CA ARG A 636 -4.96 -16.71 11.17
C ARG A 636 -5.43 -16.55 9.72
N TYR A 637 -5.28 -17.59 8.91
CA TYR A 637 -6.01 -17.70 7.65
C TYR A 637 -7.51 -17.82 7.93
N ASP A 638 -8.33 -17.32 7.01
CA ASP A 638 -9.79 -17.32 7.10
C ASP A 638 -10.39 -18.64 6.57
N HIS A 639 -9.75 -19.26 5.57
CA HIS A 639 -10.23 -20.48 4.91
C HIS A 639 -9.18 -21.61 4.88
N THR A 640 -7.89 -21.27 4.93
CA THR A 640 -6.76 -22.20 4.77
C THR A 640 -6.43 -22.94 6.07
N ASN A 641 -6.20 -24.25 5.97
CA ASN A 641 -5.64 -25.06 7.06
C ASN A 641 -4.10 -25.05 6.98
N LEU A 642 -3.41 -25.08 8.13
CA LEU A 642 -1.94 -25.08 8.12
C LEU A 642 -1.32 -26.33 7.45
N ASN A 643 -2.07 -27.42 7.28
CA ASN A 643 -1.58 -28.59 6.55
C ASN A 643 -1.44 -28.35 5.02
N GLU A 644 -1.96 -27.23 4.51
CA GLU A 644 -1.81 -26.79 3.12
C GLU A 644 -0.51 -26.01 2.89
N LEU A 645 0.15 -25.59 3.97
CA LEU A 645 1.43 -24.88 3.90
C LEU A 645 2.62 -25.85 3.79
N SER A 646 3.73 -25.34 3.28
CA SER A 646 5.04 -25.98 3.42
C SER A 646 5.82 -25.31 4.54
N ILE A 647 6.27 -26.10 5.53
CA ILE A 647 7.04 -25.62 6.68
C ILE A 647 8.46 -26.16 6.59
N GLN A 648 9.43 -25.25 6.53
CA GLN A 648 10.85 -25.58 6.56
C GLN A 648 11.51 -24.92 7.75
N TYR A 649 12.50 -25.57 8.34
CA TYR A 649 13.31 -24.98 9.41
C TYR A 649 14.79 -25.22 9.21
N THR A 650 15.60 -24.27 9.66
CA THR A 650 17.06 -24.33 9.65
C THR A 650 17.56 -24.35 11.08
N ILE A 651 18.32 -25.40 11.42
CA ILE A 651 19.01 -25.54 12.71
C ILE A 651 20.48 -25.84 12.43
N ASN A 652 21.40 -25.09 13.07
CA ASN A 652 22.85 -25.20 12.84
C ASN A 652 23.24 -25.19 11.34
N GLY A 653 22.64 -24.27 10.56
CA GLY A 653 22.89 -24.13 9.12
C GLY A 653 22.30 -25.23 8.22
N LYS A 654 21.62 -26.24 8.78
CA LYS A 654 21.01 -27.33 8.01
C LYS A 654 19.51 -27.09 7.84
N LEU A 655 19.07 -26.95 6.59
CA LEU A 655 17.66 -26.84 6.21
C LEU A 655 16.96 -28.21 6.28
N LYS A 656 15.74 -28.22 6.81
CA LYS A 656 14.89 -29.40 6.97
C LYS A 656 13.43 -29.05 6.71
N THR A 657 12.63 -30.06 6.42
CA THR A 657 11.17 -29.92 6.22
C THR A 657 10.42 -30.52 7.40
N LEU A 658 9.34 -29.88 7.83
CA LEU A 658 8.40 -30.40 8.81
C LEU A 658 7.13 -30.89 8.12
N LYS A 659 6.51 -31.91 8.70
CA LYS A 659 5.13 -32.25 8.35
C LYS A 659 4.22 -31.15 8.87
N SER A 660 3.48 -30.53 7.97
CA SER A 660 2.55 -29.47 8.33
C SER A 660 1.39 -30.01 9.18
N PRO A 661 1.03 -29.33 10.29
CA PRO A 661 0.02 -29.82 11.22
C PRO A 661 -1.40 -29.55 10.70
N ASN A 662 -2.36 -30.40 11.03
CA ASN A 662 -3.79 -30.14 10.79
C ASN A 662 -4.30 -29.13 11.83
N ILE A 663 -4.23 -27.84 11.51
CA ILE A 663 -4.70 -26.74 12.35
C ILE A 663 -5.64 -25.89 11.50
N PRO A 664 -6.97 -26.02 11.68
CA PRO A 664 -7.96 -25.25 10.94
C PRO A 664 -7.80 -23.74 11.06
N ALA A 665 -8.35 -23.00 10.11
CA ALA A 665 -8.49 -21.54 10.14
C ALA A 665 -9.01 -21.05 11.50
N HIS A 666 -8.46 -19.93 11.98
CA HIS A 666 -8.79 -19.29 13.27
C HIS A 666 -8.63 -20.20 14.50
N THR A 667 -7.79 -21.24 14.45
CA THR A 667 -7.49 -22.09 15.62
C THR A 667 -6.02 -22.08 16.01
N LYS A 668 -5.76 -22.31 17.31
CA LYS A 668 -4.41 -22.42 17.88
C LYS A 668 -4.01 -23.89 17.98
N GLY A 669 -2.73 -24.16 17.79
CA GLY A 669 -2.15 -25.49 17.96
C GLY A 669 -0.65 -25.42 18.19
N LYS A 670 0.09 -26.44 17.76
CA LYS A 670 1.54 -26.51 17.90
C LYS A 670 2.21 -27.19 16.70
N ILE A 671 3.41 -26.72 16.35
CA ILE A 671 4.35 -27.47 15.53
C ILE A 671 5.40 -28.12 16.44
N GLN A 672 5.84 -29.32 16.08
CA GLN A 672 6.83 -30.07 16.84
C GLN A 672 8.13 -30.13 16.03
N ILE A 673 9.19 -29.51 16.56
CA ILE A 673 10.49 -29.43 15.89
C ILE A 673 11.47 -30.39 16.58
N PRO A 674 11.91 -31.48 15.92
CA PRO A 674 12.93 -32.35 16.46
C PRO A 674 14.25 -31.60 16.65
N ILE A 675 14.85 -31.73 17.84
CA ILE A 675 16.13 -31.09 18.19
C ILE A 675 17.25 -32.11 18.08
N ASP A 676 18.01 -32.05 16.99
CA ASP A 676 19.15 -32.94 16.74
C ASP A 676 20.51 -32.26 16.95
N PHE A 677 20.51 -31.02 17.44
CA PHE A 677 21.70 -30.22 17.71
C PHE A 677 21.77 -29.81 19.18
N GLN A 678 22.96 -29.91 19.78
CA GLN A 678 23.25 -29.39 21.12
C GLN A 678 24.12 -28.13 20.99
N GLY A 679 23.63 -27.02 21.52
CA GLY A 679 24.39 -25.76 21.62
C GLY A 679 24.03 -24.99 22.88
N HIS A 680 24.91 -24.09 23.31
CA HIS A 680 24.64 -23.20 24.44
C HIS A 680 23.69 -22.07 24.05
N LYS A 681 23.93 -21.41 22.92
CA LYS A 681 23.04 -20.40 22.35
C LYS A 681 22.97 -20.59 20.85
N PHE A 682 21.77 -20.82 20.33
CA PHE A 682 21.55 -21.00 18.90
C PHE A 682 20.13 -20.58 18.53
N SER A 683 19.90 -20.39 17.23
CA SER A 683 18.57 -20.03 16.71
C SER A 683 18.05 -21.10 15.74
N ILE A 684 16.73 -21.24 15.70
CA ILE A 684 16.02 -22.03 14.69
C ILE A 684 15.26 -21.04 13.81
N ILE A 685 15.55 -21.03 12.52
CA ILE A 685 14.82 -20.22 11.54
C ILE A 685 13.71 -21.08 10.95
N ILE A 686 12.47 -20.60 10.91
CA ILE A 686 11.31 -21.33 10.38
C ILE A 686 10.71 -20.51 9.24
N ASN A 687 10.54 -21.12 8.07
CA ASN A 687 9.90 -20.54 6.90
C ASN A 687 8.55 -21.21 6.66
N PHE A 688 7.51 -20.40 6.50
CA PHE A 688 6.18 -20.83 6.08
C PHE A 688 5.95 -20.40 4.63
N LYS A 689 5.57 -21.34 3.78
CA LYS A 689 5.21 -21.06 2.39
C LYS A 689 3.80 -21.54 2.08
N ASP A 690 3.09 -20.79 1.26
CA ASP A 690 1.74 -21.14 0.80
C ASP A 690 1.77 -22.31 -0.22
N SER A 691 0.59 -22.72 -0.68
CA SER A 691 0.42 -23.78 -1.68
C SER A 691 1.03 -23.43 -3.05
N LYS A 692 1.28 -22.15 -3.32
CA LYS A 692 1.97 -21.62 -4.50
C LYS A 692 3.47 -21.42 -4.25
N ASN A 693 4.01 -21.89 -3.12
CA ASN A 693 5.41 -21.80 -2.69
C ASN A 693 5.91 -20.35 -2.47
N HIS A 694 5.01 -19.38 -2.28
CA HIS A 694 5.38 -18.03 -1.86
C HIS A 694 5.70 -17.99 -0.37
N LEU A 695 6.71 -17.21 0.01
CA LEU A 695 7.08 -17.03 1.42
C LEU A 695 6.05 -16.14 2.14
N VAL A 696 5.28 -16.75 3.04
CA VAL A 696 4.33 -16.08 3.92
C VAL A 696 5.10 -15.33 5.00
N ASP A 697 5.89 -16.06 5.78
CA ASP A 697 6.68 -15.47 6.87
C ASP A 697 7.88 -16.34 7.26
N THR A 698 8.85 -15.68 7.89
CA THR A 698 10.04 -16.30 8.49
C THR A 698 10.15 -15.91 9.96
N TYR A 699 10.24 -16.89 10.84
CA TYR A 699 10.44 -16.69 12.28
C TYR A 699 11.83 -17.12 12.71
N CYS A 700 12.38 -16.42 13.69
CA CYS A 700 13.60 -16.83 14.41
C CYS A 700 13.19 -17.21 15.84
N LEU A 701 13.45 -18.45 16.23
CA LEU A 701 13.34 -18.89 17.61
C LEU A 701 14.73 -18.85 18.24
N ASN A 702 14.86 -18.26 19.42
CA ASN A 702 16.11 -18.20 20.16
C ASN A 702 16.12 -19.24 21.28
N ILE A 703 17.21 -20.01 21.35
CA ILE A 703 17.41 -21.06 22.34
C ILE A 703 18.64 -20.70 23.16
N GLU A 704 18.46 -20.60 24.49
CA GLU A 704 19.52 -20.32 25.44
C GLU A 704 19.57 -21.40 26.54
N ASN A 705 20.60 -22.24 26.49
CA ASN A 705 20.91 -23.27 27.47
C ASN A 705 21.98 -22.74 28.42
N GLU A 706 21.82 -22.97 29.73
CA GLU A 706 22.70 -22.40 30.75
C GLU A 706 24.19 -22.62 30.46
N LYS A 707 24.94 -21.51 30.47
CA LYS A 707 26.38 -21.51 30.74
C LYS A 707 26.75 -20.27 31.55
N LYS A 708 27.59 -20.48 32.57
CA LYS A 708 28.21 -19.45 33.42
C LYS A 708 28.95 -18.44 32.53
N ILE A 709 28.60 -17.16 32.64
CA ILE A 709 29.35 -16.08 31.98
C ILE A 709 30.57 -15.79 32.85
N GLU A 710 31.75 -16.07 32.32
CA GLU A 710 32.97 -15.41 32.78
C GLU A 710 32.99 -14.01 32.20
N THR A 711 33.06 -13.02 33.08
CA THR A 711 33.25 -11.62 32.74
C THR A 711 34.65 -11.48 32.14
N PRO A 712 34.82 -11.10 30.86
CA PRO A 712 36.11 -10.61 30.40
C PRO A 712 36.22 -9.18 30.93
N ILE A 713 36.65 -9.05 32.19
CA ILE A 713 37.12 -7.76 32.69
C ILE A 713 38.40 -7.47 31.90
N SER A 714 38.31 -6.50 31.00
CA SER A 714 39.47 -5.76 30.51
C SER A 714 40.16 -5.16 31.74
N LYS A 715 41.24 -5.81 32.20
CA LYS A 715 42.15 -5.26 33.21
C LYS A 715 43.27 -4.52 32.49
N GLY A 716 42.94 -3.42 31.85
CA GLY A 716 43.97 -2.43 31.57
C GLY A 716 44.51 -1.89 32.89
N THR A 717 45.82 -1.69 32.98
CA THR A 717 46.52 -1.30 34.21
C THR A 717 47.10 0.10 34.14
N ARG A 718 47.13 0.73 32.95
CA ARG A 718 47.81 2.00 32.74
C ARG A 718 46.89 3.08 32.19
N ILE A 719 46.62 4.08 33.02
CA ILE A 719 46.03 5.35 32.61
C ILE A 719 46.79 6.51 33.26
N ASP A 720 47.02 7.57 32.50
CA ASP A 720 47.74 8.74 32.99
C ASP A 720 47.12 10.05 32.52
N ILE A 721 47.50 11.16 33.17
CA ILE A 721 47.02 12.49 32.82
C ILE A 721 48.19 13.48 32.83
N LYS A 722 48.33 14.23 31.74
CA LYS A 722 49.31 15.32 31.60
C LYS A 722 48.58 16.64 31.51
N GLU A 723 49.09 17.67 32.16
CA GLU A 723 48.48 19.00 32.19
C GLU A 723 49.32 20.00 31.38
N SER A 724 48.64 20.81 30.56
CA SER A 724 49.20 21.98 29.89
C SER A 724 48.39 23.23 30.23
N LYS A 725 48.75 24.38 29.65
CA LYS A 725 48.04 25.66 29.90
C LYS A 725 46.54 25.54 29.64
N ASP A 726 46.17 25.02 28.47
CA ASP A 726 44.78 25.04 27.99
C ASP A 726 44.10 23.66 28.03
N TYR A 727 44.85 22.58 28.23
CA TYR A 727 44.34 21.21 28.11
C TYR A 727 44.80 20.27 29.23
N TYR A 728 43.96 19.27 29.52
CA TYR A 728 44.42 17.99 30.07
C TYR A 728 44.55 16.96 28.94
N THR A 729 45.60 16.14 28.99
CA THR A 729 45.83 15.03 28.07
C THR A 729 45.72 13.73 28.83
N ILE A 730 44.67 12.96 28.57
CA ILE A 730 44.46 11.66 29.21
C ILE A 730 45.08 10.60 28.29
N VAL A 731 46.07 9.87 28.81
CA VAL A 731 46.82 8.84 28.09
C VAL A 731 46.33 7.46 28.52
N CYS A 732 45.76 6.73 27.58
CA CYS A 732 45.27 5.36 27.73
C CYS A 732 46.28 4.36 27.15
N GLU A 733 45.99 3.07 27.26
CA GLU A 733 46.78 2.01 26.64
C GLU A 733 46.77 2.11 25.10
N ASN A 734 47.71 1.42 24.45
CA ASN A 734 47.88 1.42 22.99
C ASN A 734 48.15 2.81 22.37
N ASN A 735 48.75 3.73 23.15
CA ASN A 735 49.09 5.11 22.74
C ASN A 735 47.86 5.89 22.27
N VAL A 736 46.80 5.84 23.07
CA VAL A 736 45.55 6.56 22.79
C VAL A 736 45.48 7.74 23.73
N GLU A 737 45.32 8.95 23.19
CA GLU A 737 45.23 10.15 24.01
C GLU A 737 43.93 10.93 23.75
N PHE A 738 43.29 11.44 24.80
CA PHE A 738 42.17 12.37 24.69
C PHE A 738 42.59 13.76 25.19
N LYS A 739 42.33 14.81 24.40
CA LYS A 739 42.56 16.21 24.81
C LYS A 739 41.28 16.81 25.35
N LEU A 740 41.27 17.11 26.64
CA LEU A 740 40.19 17.76 27.37
C LEU A 740 40.50 19.26 27.49
N ASP A 741 39.62 20.11 26.99
CA ASP A 741 39.74 21.57 27.05
C ASP A 741 39.34 22.08 28.45
N LYS A 742 40.18 22.92 29.05
CA LYS A 742 39.96 23.41 30.42
C LYS A 742 38.84 24.44 30.55
N ASN A 743 38.51 25.16 29.48
CA ASN A 743 37.48 26.20 29.48
C ASN A 743 36.08 25.61 29.31
N THR A 744 35.97 24.50 28.60
CA THR A 744 34.67 23.85 28.32
C THR A 744 34.45 22.58 29.14
N GLY A 745 35.52 21.92 29.58
CA GLY A 745 35.49 20.61 30.22
C GLY A 745 35.14 19.47 29.25
N LEU A 746 35.21 19.71 27.94
CA LEU A 746 34.87 18.73 26.91
C LEU A 746 36.12 18.25 26.19
N PHE A 747 36.10 17.02 25.70
CA PHE A 747 37.09 16.56 24.73
C PHE A 747 37.01 17.43 23.48
N THR A 748 38.14 17.60 22.81
CA THR A 748 38.23 18.30 21.52
C THR A 748 38.94 17.47 20.46
N LYS A 749 39.86 16.59 20.88
CA LYS A 749 40.68 15.74 20.01
C LYS A 749 40.93 14.39 20.66
N ALA A 750 41.07 13.37 19.82
CA ALA A 750 41.67 12.11 20.19
C ALA A 750 42.89 11.84 19.31
N TYR A 751 43.87 11.11 19.86
CA TYR A 751 45.06 10.65 19.16
C TYR A 751 45.10 9.14 19.27
N VAL A 752 45.37 8.48 18.14
CA VAL A 752 45.51 7.04 18.04
C VAL A 752 46.89 6.77 17.48
N LYS A 753 47.83 6.37 18.34
CA LYS A 753 49.26 6.44 18.04
C LYS A 753 49.62 7.89 17.67
N ASP A 754 50.11 8.12 16.46
CA ASP A 754 50.49 9.45 15.98
C ASP A 754 49.40 10.16 15.17
N ASN A 755 48.27 9.48 14.91
CA ASN A 755 47.20 10.03 14.09
C ASN A 755 46.21 10.81 14.93
N LYS A 756 45.90 12.03 14.49
CA LYS A 756 44.96 12.96 15.13
C LYS A 756 43.57 12.81 14.52
N MET A 757 42.54 12.84 15.38
CA MET A 757 41.13 13.01 14.99
C MET A 757 40.44 14.06 15.87
N ASN A 758 39.54 14.85 15.29
CA ASN A 758 38.58 15.61 16.08
C ASN A 758 37.63 14.64 16.78
N PHE A 759 37.47 14.85 18.07
CA PHE A 759 36.62 14.06 18.94
C PHE A 759 36.13 14.98 20.04
N SER A 760 34.93 15.49 19.86
CA SER A 760 34.36 16.56 20.68
C SER A 760 33.15 16.09 21.46
N GLY A 761 33.11 16.38 22.76
CA GLY A 761 32.01 15.97 23.66
C GLY A 761 32.53 15.50 25.02
N PRO A 762 31.68 14.89 25.87
CA PRO A 762 30.27 14.57 25.62
C PRO A 762 29.37 15.81 25.62
N TYR A 763 28.42 15.87 24.68
CA TYR A 763 27.33 16.84 24.70
C TYR A 763 26.04 16.16 25.15
N LEU A 764 25.21 16.83 25.94
CA LEU A 764 23.83 16.39 26.14
C LEU A 764 23.10 16.40 24.78
N ASN A 765 22.28 15.39 24.53
CA ASN A 765 21.30 15.38 23.45
C ASN A 765 19.92 15.36 24.10
N LEU A 766 19.19 16.47 24.09
CA LEU A 766 17.82 16.54 24.62
C LEU A 766 16.93 17.25 23.60
N LEU A 767 16.19 16.45 22.85
CA LEU A 767 15.18 16.88 21.88
C LEU A 767 13.79 16.53 22.39
N THR A 768 12.84 17.47 22.26
CA THR A 768 11.44 17.26 22.64
C THR A 768 10.50 17.63 21.48
N ARG A 769 9.25 17.16 21.52
CA ARG A 769 8.24 17.37 20.46
C ARG A 769 7.92 18.83 20.18
N GLY A 770 8.02 19.71 21.18
CA GLY A 770 7.53 21.08 21.14
C GLY A 770 6.05 21.19 20.77
N LYS A 771 5.64 22.37 20.30
CA LYS A 771 4.24 22.69 19.95
C LYS A 771 3.87 22.11 18.59
N GLU A 772 2.59 21.79 18.46
CA GLU A 772 2.01 21.51 17.14
C GLU A 772 1.94 22.81 16.34
N VAL A 773 2.43 22.76 15.11
CA VAL A 773 2.33 23.88 14.16
C VAL A 773 1.07 23.70 13.34
N LYS A 774 0.84 22.50 12.81
CA LYS A 774 -0.33 22.17 11.99
C LYS A 774 -0.47 20.67 11.74
N PHE A 775 -1.68 20.13 11.84
CA PHE A 775 -2.03 18.71 11.67
C PHE A 775 -1.14 17.75 12.48
N SER A 776 -0.02 17.36 11.89
CA SER A 776 0.90 16.31 12.34
C SER A 776 2.34 16.82 12.42
N ILE A 777 2.52 18.12 12.21
CA ILE A 777 3.81 18.79 12.14
C ILE A 777 4.07 19.47 13.47
N TYR A 778 5.12 19.02 14.15
CA TYR A 778 5.55 19.54 15.44
C TYR A 778 6.92 20.22 15.34
N GLU A 779 7.15 21.26 16.16
CA GLU A 779 8.45 21.91 16.30
C GLU A 779 9.40 21.11 17.20
N VAL A 780 10.52 20.62 16.68
CA VAL A 780 11.50 19.95 17.55
C VAL A 780 12.30 20.98 18.36
N ASN A 781 12.06 21.00 19.67
CA ASN A 781 12.82 21.81 20.62
C ASN A 781 14.15 21.12 20.95
N ASN A 782 15.24 21.87 20.98
CA ASN A 782 16.57 21.38 21.35
C ASN A 782 17.09 22.16 22.56
N TYR A 783 17.20 21.47 23.69
CA TYR A 783 17.60 22.03 25.00
C TYR A 783 19.11 21.95 25.28
N SER A 784 19.90 21.38 24.37
CA SER A 784 21.33 21.17 24.56
C SER A 784 22.21 22.07 23.68
N LYS A 785 21.74 23.29 23.41
CA LYS A 785 22.49 24.32 22.68
C LYS A 785 23.41 25.12 23.60
N ASN A 786 24.64 25.36 23.14
CA ASN A 786 25.66 26.21 23.76
C ASN A 786 26.00 25.82 25.21
N TRP A 787 26.83 24.81 25.39
CA TRP A 787 27.33 24.40 26.70
C TRP A 787 28.14 25.52 27.37
N ASN A 788 27.79 25.84 28.62
CA ASN A 788 28.52 26.76 29.48
C ASN A 788 28.95 26.05 30.77
N LEU A 789 30.28 25.92 30.94
CA LEU A 789 30.88 25.30 32.12
C LEU A 789 30.84 26.26 33.32
N LYS A 790 30.30 25.82 34.46
CA LYS A 790 30.35 26.57 35.73
C LYS A 790 31.46 26.07 36.64
N SER A 791 31.65 24.76 36.71
CA SER A 791 32.75 24.15 37.46
C SER A 791 33.19 22.84 36.83
N MET A 792 34.48 22.55 36.93
CA MET A 792 35.08 21.29 36.52
C MET A 792 36.00 20.78 37.63
N SER A 793 36.00 19.46 37.85
CA SER A 793 37.04 18.78 38.60
C SER A 793 37.56 17.59 37.80
N VAL A 794 38.88 17.44 37.72
CA VAL A 794 39.53 16.28 37.10
C VAL A 794 40.33 15.55 38.16
N THR A 795 40.13 14.25 38.30
CA THR A 795 40.78 13.44 39.33
C THR A 795 41.24 12.10 38.77
N LYS A 796 42.52 11.77 38.98
CA LYS A 796 43.06 10.44 38.69
C LYS A 796 42.64 9.47 39.79
N LYS A 797 41.95 8.39 39.42
CA LYS A 797 41.64 7.23 40.27
C LYS A 797 42.51 6.05 39.83
N ASP A 798 42.53 4.99 40.63
CA ASP A 798 43.32 3.78 40.33
C ASP A 798 42.92 3.10 39.02
N THR A 799 41.64 3.20 38.65
CA THR A 799 41.06 2.49 37.50
C THR A 799 40.65 3.38 36.34
N HIS A 800 40.62 4.71 36.52
CA HIS A 800 40.12 5.66 35.51
C HIS A 800 40.52 7.10 35.83
N ILE A 801 40.39 8.00 34.85
CA ILE A 801 40.32 9.44 35.10
C ILE A 801 38.86 9.85 35.19
N GLU A 802 38.48 10.51 36.28
CA GLU A 802 37.14 11.05 36.50
C GLU A 802 37.12 12.55 36.24
N ILE A 803 36.19 12.99 35.38
CA ILE A 803 35.94 14.39 35.05
C ILE A 803 34.50 14.70 35.45
N ILE A 804 34.31 15.66 36.35
CA ILE A 804 32.98 16.12 36.77
C ILE A 804 32.81 17.56 36.31
N ASN A 805 31.95 17.75 35.32
CA ASN A 805 31.54 19.06 34.85
C ASN A 805 30.15 19.39 35.39
N SER A 806 29.98 20.58 35.95
CA SER A 806 28.67 21.14 36.26
C SER A 806 28.51 22.44 35.48
N GLY A 807 27.37 22.62 34.84
CA GLY A 807 27.15 23.74 33.94
C GLY A 807 25.69 23.90 33.54
N SER A 808 25.49 24.56 32.41
CA SER A 808 24.17 24.82 31.84
C SER A 808 24.25 24.88 30.33
N TYR A 809 23.13 24.60 29.69
CA TYR A 809 22.84 25.01 28.32
C TYR A 809 21.93 26.24 28.34
N ASP A 810 21.73 26.90 27.20
CA ASP A 810 20.95 28.15 27.10
C ASP A 810 19.60 28.06 27.82
N SER A 811 18.86 26.96 27.62
CA SER A 811 17.53 26.72 28.19
C SER A 811 17.49 25.70 29.32
N LEU A 812 18.64 25.13 29.73
CA LEU A 812 18.71 24.05 30.72
C LEU A 812 19.79 24.31 31.77
N GLN A 813 19.35 24.61 32.99
CA GLN A 813 20.23 24.92 34.12
C GLN A 813 20.62 23.67 34.92
N ASN A 814 21.78 23.72 35.57
CA ASN A 814 22.27 22.72 36.54
C ASN A 814 22.36 21.31 35.95
N VAL A 815 23.03 21.21 34.79
CA VAL A 815 23.38 19.93 34.17
C VAL A 815 24.74 19.50 34.70
N LYS A 816 24.83 18.23 35.11
CA LYS A 816 26.08 17.63 35.56
C LYS A 816 26.47 16.47 34.64
N LEU A 817 27.69 16.51 34.12
CA LEU A 817 28.29 15.44 33.31
C LEU A 817 29.45 14.83 34.10
N VAL A 818 29.36 13.54 34.41
CA VAL A 818 30.42 12.77 35.06
C VAL A 818 30.99 11.80 34.04
N THR A 819 32.17 12.13 33.51
CA THR A 819 32.85 11.33 32.49
C THR A 819 34.01 10.57 33.10
N ARG A 820 34.05 9.25 32.86
CA ARG A 820 35.12 8.37 33.31
C ARG A 820 35.82 7.77 32.10
N VAL A 821 37.12 7.98 32.01
CA VAL A 821 37.98 7.41 30.95
C VAL A 821 38.78 6.27 31.54
N PHE A 822 38.72 5.10 30.91
CA PHE A 822 39.38 3.87 31.37
C PHE A 822 40.65 3.55 30.54
N PRO A 823 41.57 2.73 31.08
CA PRO A 823 42.82 2.37 30.40
C PRO A 823 42.65 1.84 28.97
N ASP A 824 41.55 1.15 28.67
CA ASP A 824 41.29 0.57 27.35
C ASP A 824 40.56 1.52 26.37
N ALA A 825 40.61 2.82 26.69
CA ALA A 825 39.95 3.92 25.98
C ALA A 825 38.41 3.84 25.96
N SER A 826 37.82 3.14 26.92
CA SER A 826 36.38 3.23 27.21
C SER A 826 36.07 4.55 27.93
N ILE A 827 34.94 5.16 27.55
CA ILE A 827 34.41 6.39 28.09
C ILE A 827 32.99 6.10 28.58
N LEU A 828 32.78 6.25 29.89
CA LEU A 828 31.46 6.21 30.50
C LEU A 828 31.06 7.64 30.87
N THR A 829 29.98 8.15 30.26
CA THR A 829 29.43 9.45 30.61
C THR A 829 28.09 9.27 31.28
N GLU A 830 28.02 9.63 32.56
CA GLU A 830 26.78 9.81 33.29
C GLU A 830 26.35 11.28 33.19
N TYR A 831 25.07 11.52 32.91
CA TYR A 831 24.51 12.86 32.92
C TYR A 831 23.35 12.95 33.91
N GLN A 832 23.24 14.11 34.54
CA GLN A 832 22.19 14.43 35.50
C GLN A 832 21.58 15.77 35.12
N ILE A 833 20.27 15.80 35.01
CA ILE A 833 19.46 16.98 34.73
C ILE A 833 18.60 17.20 35.96
N GLN A 834 18.75 18.34 36.65
CA GLN A 834 18.02 18.58 37.89
C GLN A 834 16.51 18.77 37.68
N LYS A 835 16.12 19.36 36.53
CA LYS A 835 14.72 19.58 36.17
C LYS A 835 14.54 19.33 34.67
N MET A 836 13.88 18.23 34.33
CA MET A 836 13.47 17.93 32.97
C MET A 836 12.42 18.94 32.46
N PRO A 837 12.41 19.28 31.16
CA PRO A 837 11.30 20.00 30.55
C PRO A 837 10.03 19.14 30.62
N GLU A 838 8.88 19.77 30.89
CA GLU A 838 7.57 19.09 30.95
C GLU A 838 6.98 18.89 29.54
N GLU A 839 7.77 18.27 28.66
CA GLU A 839 7.43 18.00 27.26
C GLU A 839 7.72 16.54 26.90
N PHE A 840 7.05 16.02 25.87
CA PHE A 840 7.32 14.69 25.36
C PHE A 840 8.73 14.60 24.75
N ILE A 841 9.50 13.61 25.22
CA ILE A 841 10.88 13.37 24.78
C ILE A 841 10.86 12.79 23.37
N ARG A 842 11.63 13.39 22.46
CA ARG A 842 11.95 12.84 21.14
C ARG A 842 13.24 12.03 21.23
N GLU A 843 14.29 12.62 21.80
CA GLU A 843 15.58 11.98 22.06
C GLU A 843 16.18 12.48 23.38
N LEU A 844 16.73 11.56 24.18
CA LEU A 844 17.53 11.91 25.36
C LEU A 844 18.76 11.02 25.48
N GLY A 845 19.95 11.62 25.54
CA GLY A 845 21.20 10.93 25.76
C GLY A 845 22.42 11.83 25.62
N ILE A 846 23.49 11.29 25.05
CA ILE A 846 24.77 11.99 24.83
C ILE A 846 25.18 11.90 23.37
N SER A 847 25.77 12.97 22.85
CA SER A 847 26.38 12.98 21.52
C SER A 847 27.87 13.33 21.53
N TYR A 848 28.58 12.87 20.51
CA TYR A 848 29.99 13.17 20.24
C TYR A 848 30.15 13.60 18.78
N ALA A 849 30.84 14.71 18.55
CA ALA A 849 31.19 15.19 17.20
C ALA A 849 32.56 14.63 16.81
N ILE A 850 32.63 13.99 15.65
CA ILE A 850 33.80 13.25 15.17
C ILE A 850 34.14 13.73 13.76
N ASP A 851 35.41 13.67 13.38
CA ASP A 851 35.83 13.92 12.00
C ASP A 851 35.07 13.07 10.98
N ASN A 852 35.03 13.57 9.74
CA ASN A 852 34.53 12.83 8.58
C ASN A 852 35.48 11.70 8.10
N VAL A 853 36.15 11.03 9.04
CA VAL A 853 37.00 9.84 8.79
C VAL A 853 36.22 8.54 8.89
N VAL A 854 34.89 8.63 9.10
CA VAL A 854 34.01 7.48 9.20
C VAL A 854 33.67 6.97 7.79
N ASP A 855 34.08 5.76 7.46
CA ASP A 855 33.83 5.17 6.14
C ASP A 855 32.54 4.33 6.10
N SER A 856 32.30 3.59 7.19
CA SER A 856 31.18 2.67 7.31
C SER A 856 30.74 2.52 8.77
N LEU A 857 29.57 1.95 8.95
CA LEU A 857 29.06 1.56 10.26
C LEU A 857 28.52 0.14 10.24
N SER A 858 28.46 -0.48 11.41
CA SER A 858 27.76 -1.75 11.63
C SER A 858 26.99 -1.73 12.94
N TRP A 859 25.96 -2.56 13.04
CA TRP A 859 25.16 -2.68 14.24
C TRP A 859 24.76 -4.12 14.50
N LYS A 860 24.45 -4.39 15.76
CA LYS A 860 23.74 -5.55 16.27
C LYS A 860 22.78 -5.07 17.34
N ARG A 861 21.52 -5.49 17.28
CA ARG A 861 20.44 -4.99 18.15
C ARG A 861 19.37 -6.03 18.42
N ASP A 862 18.48 -5.74 19.37
CA ASP A 862 17.24 -6.49 19.56
C ASP A 862 16.11 -5.74 18.84
N ALA A 863 15.65 -6.26 17.70
CA ALA A 863 14.62 -5.60 16.88
C ALA A 863 13.20 -6.04 17.26
N TYR A 864 12.20 -5.25 16.87
CA TYR A 864 10.79 -5.59 17.10
C TYR A 864 10.39 -6.89 16.39
N TRP A 865 10.72 -7.00 15.10
CA TRP A 865 10.60 -8.27 14.37
C TRP A 865 11.85 -9.13 14.52
N GLY A 866 11.66 -10.43 14.72
CA GLY A 866 12.78 -11.37 14.87
C GLY A 866 13.52 -11.71 13.57
N VAL A 867 13.03 -11.25 12.42
CA VAL A 867 13.65 -11.44 11.09
C VAL A 867 13.30 -10.25 10.20
N TYR A 868 14.32 -9.72 9.54
CA TYR A 868 14.25 -8.69 8.51
C TYR A 868 15.15 -9.09 7.34
N PRO A 869 15.04 -8.46 6.16
CA PRO A 869 16.03 -8.62 5.11
C PRO A 869 17.43 -8.21 5.60
N ALA A 870 18.46 -8.96 5.21
CA ALA A 870 19.82 -8.78 5.73
C ALA A 870 20.41 -7.40 5.40
N ASN A 871 20.18 -6.92 4.18
CA ASN A 871 20.59 -5.58 3.75
C ASN A 871 19.40 -4.64 3.90
N HIS A 872 18.93 -4.41 5.12
CA HIS A 872 17.84 -3.48 5.39
C HIS A 872 18.17 -2.58 6.57
N MET A 873 17.68 -1.34 6.57
CA MET A 873 17.93 -0.42 7.69
C MET A 873 17.39 -0.92 9.03
N SER A 874 16.35 -1.76 8.97
CA SER A 874 15.75 -2.46 10.10
C SER A 874 16.35 -3.84 10.35
N ALA A 875 17.50 -4.20 9.77
CA ALA A 875 18.11 -5.49 10.09
C ALA A 875 18.50 -5.61 11.57
N ILE A 876 18.48 -6.82 12.11
CA ILE A 876 18.95 -7.12 13.48
C ILE A 876 20.46 -6.94 13.59
N GLU A 877 21.17 -7.32 12.53
CA GLU A 877 22.60 -7.13 12.36
C GLU A 877 22.85 -6.65 10.94
N GLY A 878 23.76 -5.70 10.76
CA GLY A 878 24.06 -5.15 9.44
C GLY A 878 25.33 -4.31 9.40
N LYS A 879 25.83 -4.07 8.20
CA LYS A 879 26.98 -3.20 7.91
C LYS A 879 26.69 -2.39 6.64
N THR A 880 26.94 -1.09 6.67
CA THR A 880 26.71 -0.19 5.53
C THR A 880 27.81 0.86 5.41
N THR A 881 28.09 1.31 4.19
CA THR A 881 28.81 2.57 3.96
C THR A 881 27.90 3.75 4.33
N LEU A 882 28.51 4.89 4.66
CA LEU A 882 27.76 6.11 4.97
C LEU A 882 27.12 6.73 3.71
N TYR A 883 27.82 6.61 2.58
CA TYR A 883 27.53 7.31 1.34
C TYR A 883 27.22 6.34 0.20
N SER A 884 26.47 6.83 -0.79
CA SER A 884 26.22 6.15 -2.07
C SER A 884 26.83 6.94 -3.22
N ASN A 885 27.52 6.24 -4.12
CA ASN A 885 28.02 6.84 -5.37
C ASN A 885 26.96 6.83 -6.48
N ILE A 886 25.85 6.11 -6.30
CA ILE A 886 24.72 6.09 -7.21
C ILE A 886 23.76 7.21 -6.80
N GLN A 887 23.48 8.11 -7.74
CA GLN A 887 22.56 9.24 -7.58
C GLN A 887 21.26 8.97 -8.32
N ASN A 888 20.13 9.17 -7.65
CA ASN A 888 18.84 9.15 -8.32
C ASN A 888 18.68 10.39 -9.21
N LYS A 889 17.98 10.22 -10.33
CA LYS A 889 17.65 11.32 -11.24
C LYS A 889 16.15 11.53 -11.27
N TYR A 890 15.77 12.79 -11.40
CA TYR A 890 14.36 13.17 -11.45
C TYR A 890 13.68 12.61 -12.70
N ARG A 891 12.49 12.01 -12.54
CA ARG A 891 11.73 11.31 -13.60
C ARG A 891 12.48 10.13 -14.25
N GLU A 892 13.42 9.51 -13.53
CA GLU A 892 14.02 8.24 -13.93
C GLU A 892 13.81 7.22 -12.81
N ALA A 893 13.58 5.96 -13.19
CA ALA A 893 13.49 4.86 -12.23
C ALA A 893 14.81 4.76 -11.42
N PRO A 894 14.75 4.75 -10.07
CA PRO A 894 15.94 4.67 -9.23
C PRO A 894 16.76 3.41 -9.51
N GLN A 895 18.09 3.53 -9.44
CA GLN A 895 19.04 2.43 -9.72
C GLN A 895 19.56 1.76 -8.44
N LYS A 896 19.00 2.12 -7.29
CA LYS A 896 19.38 1.61 -5.96
C LYS A 896 18.13 1.41 -5.11
N ASP A 897 18.24 0.53 -4.11
CA ASP A 897 17.17 0.34 -3.14
C ASP A 897 16.92 1.61 -2.32
N TRP A 898 15.67 1.79 -1.90
CA TRP A 898 15.19 2.99 -1.22
C TRP A 898 16.04 3.41 0.00
N GLN A 899 16.56 2.47 0.76
CA GLN A 899 17.37 2.75 1.96
C GLN A 899 18.74 3.40 1.66
N TYR A 900 19.19 3.37 0.40
CA TYR A 900 20.42 4.01 -0.04
C TYR A 900 20.17 5.39 -0.67
N ASP A 901 18.92 5.83 -0.70
CA ASP A 901 18.58 7.21 -1.02
C ASP A 901 19.13 8.13 0.06
N THR A 902 19.51 9.33 -0.35
CA THR A 902 19.99 10.39 0.56
C THR A 902 18.94 11.49 0.74
N LYS A 903 17.92 11.51 -0.14
CA LYS A 903 16.86 12.50 -0.14
C LYS A 903 15.63 12.00 -0.89
N SER A 904 14.56 12.76 -0.71
CA SER A 904 13.31 12.66 -1.46
C SER A 904 13.16 13.84 -2.43
N PHE A 905 12.73 13.58 -3.67
CA PHE A 905 12.39 14.64 -4.65
C PHE A 905 11.12 15.42 -4.27
N TYR A 906 10.29 14.87 -3.39
CA TYR A 906 9.10 15.53 -2.87
C TYR A 906 9.48 16.62 -1.86
N TYR A 907 10.32 16.30 -0.87
CA TYR A 907 10.71 17.28 0.16
C TYR A 907 11.88 18.19 -0.23
N HIS A 908 12.75 17.78 -1.18
CA HIS A 908 14.03 18.46 -1.46
C HIS A 908 14.16 18.91 -2.92
N GLY A 909 13.10 18.81 -3.71
CA GLY A 909 13.09 19.19 -5.11
C GLY A 909 14.12 18.50 -5.99
N VAL A 910 14.34 19.09 -7.16
CA VAL A 910 15.12 18.50 -8.28
C VAL A 910 16.62 18.68 -8.20
N ASP A 911 17.12 19.19 -7.08
CA ASP A 911 18.56 19.29 -6.84
C ASP A 911 19.22 17.91 -7.01
N LYS A 912 20.51 17.83 -7.30
CA LYS A 912 21.17 16.52 -7.30
C LYS A 912 21.26 15.99 -5.88
N GLU A 913 21.24 14.66 -5.71
CA GLU A 913 21.68 14.07 -4.45
C GLU A 913 23.09 14.57 -4.14
N GLN A 914 23.31 15.13 -2.96
CA GLN A 914 24.61 15.69 -2.63
C GLN A 914 25.62 14.55 -2.46
N VAL A 915 26.74 14.64 -3.19
CA VAL A 915 27.86 13.71 -3.00
C VAL A 915 28.35 13.86 -1.56
N GLY A 916 28.35 12.74 -0.81
CA GLY A 916 28.74 12.74 0.60
C GLY A 916 27.61 13.09 1.60
N ALA A 917 26.34 13.05 1.18
CA ALA A 917 25.19 13.00 2.09
C ALA A 917 24.94 11.58 2.61
N LEU A 918 24.53 11.47 3.88
CA LEU A 918 24.25 10.18 4.50
C LEU A 918 23.05 9.49 3.84
N THR A 919 23.19 8.20 3.55
CA THR A 919 22.08 7.35 3.12
C THR A 919 21.05 7.15 4.23
N HIS A 920 19.80 6.82 3.88
CA HIS A 920 18.74 6.54 4.87
C HIS A 920 19.16 5.45 5.86
N ILE A 921 19.79 4.37 5.38
CA ILE A 921 20.29 3.29 6.23
C ILE A 921 21.38 3.74 7.22
N ALA A 922 22.24 4.68 6.81
CA ALA A 922 23.31 5.19 7.65
C ALA A 922 22.81 6.16 8.73
N ARG A 923 21.89 7.08 8.40
CA ARG A 923 21.40 8.10 9.34
C ARG A 923 20.24 7.63 10.24
N SER A 924 19.57 6.54 9.89
CA SER A 924 18.45 6.02 10.69
C SER A 924 18.91 5.52 12.05
N SER A 925 18.14 5.89 13.08
CA SER A 925 18.29 5.34 14.42
C SER A 925 18.22 3.82 14.40
N LYS A 926 19.09 3.21 15.19
CA LYS A 926 19.06 1.78 15.49
C LYS A 926 18.69 1.65 16.95
N GLU A 927 17.49 1.17 17.22
CA GLU A 927 16.99 0.96 18.59
C GLU A 927 17.61 -0.28 19.24
N ASN A 928 17.61 -0.34 20.57
CA ASN A 928 17.97 -1.51 21.37
C ASN A 928 19.34 -2.12 21.00
N ILE A 929 20.36 -1.28 20.89
CA ILE A 929 21.70 -1.68 20.48
C ILE A 929 22.33 -2.65 21.49
N ARG A 930 22.90 -3.73 20.95
CA ARG A 930 23.90 -4.59 21.61
C ARG A 930 25.31 -4.11 21.27
N THR A 931 25.53 -3.78 20.01
CA THR A 931 26.79 -3.18 19.53
C THR A 931 26.49 -2.25 18.36
N PHE A 932 27.03 -1.03 18.38
CA PHE A 932 27.02 -0.12 17.24
C PHE A 932 28.44 0.39 17.01
N LYS A 933 28.95 0.21 15.80
CA LYS A 933 30.37 0.42 15.50
C LYS A 933 30.53 1.34 14.31
N LEU A 934 31.22 2.47 14.50
CA LEU A 934 31.68 3.36 13.43
C LEU A 934 33.13 2.99 13.09
N TYR A 935 33.41 2.71 11.82
CA TYR A 935 34.76 2.39 11.35
C TYR A 935 35.48 3.66 10.90
N LEU A 936 36.64 3.94 11.51
CA LEU A 936 37.41 5.17 11.31
C LEU A 936 38.59 4.95 10.35
N GLY A 937 38.37 4.20 9.27
CA GLY A 937 39.43 3.75 8.36
C GLY A 937 40.55 3.00 9.09
N HIS A 938 41.79 3.52 8.98
CA HIS A 938 42.97 2.94 9.62
C HIS A 938 43.14 3.31 11.10
N LEU A 939 42.28 4.18 11.65
CA LEU A 939 42.34 4.64 13.05
C LEU A 939 41.63 3.69 14.02
N GLY A 940 41.02 2.62 13.52
CA GLY A 940 40.23 1.67 14.31
C GLY A 940 38.75 1.98 14.22
N SER A 941 38.08 2.07 15.38
CA SER A 941 36.62 2.16 15.44
C SER A 941 36.08 2.72 16.74
N LEU A 942 34.95 3.39 16.67
CA LEU A 942 34.16 3.75 17.84
C LEU A 942 33.07 2.71 18.04
N VAL A 943 33.03 2.11 19.23
CA VAL A 943 32.12 1.02 19.59
C VAL A 943 31.24 1.45 20.75
N VAL A 944 29.94 1.49 20.52
CA VAL A 944 28.92 1.63 21.56
C VAL A 944 28.44 0.25 21.94
N GLY A 945 28.64 -0.12 23.20
CA GLY A 945 28.07 -1.31 23.81
C GLY A 945 26.73 -1.00 24.47
N GLY A 946 25.77 -1.90 24.36
CA GLY A 946 24.47 -1.76 25.01
C GLY A 946 23.88 -3.09 25.46
N ASN A 947 22.95 -3.02 26.41
CA ASN A 947 22.21 -4.18 26.90
C ASN A 947 20.86 -4.31 26.20
N ALA A 948 20.78 -3.88 24.93
CA ALA A 948 19.54 -3.64 24.20
C ALA A 948 18.64 -2.58 24.86
N ASP A 949 19.28 -1.53 25.40
CA ASP A 949 18.66 -0.50 26.23
C ASP A 949 18.91 0.93 25.71
N LYS A 950 19.58 1.07 24.55
CA LYS A 950 19.99 2.34 23.97
C LYS A 950 19.70 2.36 22.49
N SER A 951 19.53 3.55 21.91
CA SER A 951 19.54 3.74 20.47
C SER A 951 20.78 4.52 20.01
N CYS A 952 21.21 4.26 18.79
CA CYS A 952 22.30 5.00 18.16
C CYS A 952 21.91 5.50 16.78
N ARG A 953 22.27 6.73 16.46
CA ARG A 953 22.23 7.28 15.10
C ARG A 953 23.41 8.18 14.83
N ILE A 954 23.65 8.45 13.56
CA ILE A 954 24.61 9.48 13.14
C ILE A 954 23.92 10.59 12.34
N GLU A 955 24.45 11.79 12.48
CA GLU A 955 24.06 12.95 11.70
C GLU A 955 25.30 13.67 11.18
N LYS A 956 25.20 14.33 10.02
CA LYS A 956 26.30 15.12 9.47
C LYS A 956 26.00 16.60 9.63
N ILE A 957 26.76 17.30 10.48
CA ILE A 957 26.60 18.73 10.76
C ILE A 957 27.94 19.43 10.56
N ASN A 958 27.97 20.48 9.72
CA ASN A 958 29.17 21.26 9.41
C ASN A 958 30.38 20.40 9.00
N GLY A 959 30.12 19.32 8.24
CA GLY A 959 31.14 18.39 7.78
C GLY A 959 31.50 17.28 8.78
N ASN A 960 31.18 17.42 10.07
CA ASN A 960 31.47 16.42 11.10
C ASN A 960 30.36 15.36 11.20
N ILE A 961 30.73 14.15 11.63
CA ILE A 961 29.78 13.09 12.00
C ILE A 961 29.48 13.22 13.49
N ASN A 962 28.24 13.52 13.84
CA ASN A 962 27.75 13.48 15.21
C ASN A 962 27.17 12.11 15.49
N LEU A 963 27.77 11.38 16.42
CA LEU A 963 27.23 10.14 16.96
C LEU A 963 26.31 10.47 18.14
N HIS A 964 25.04 10.10 18.04
CA HIS A 964 24.06 10.20 19.11
C HIS A 964 23.88 8.84 19.78
N ILE A 965 24.01 8.78 21.11
CA ILE A 965 23.76 7.60 21.93
C ILE A 965 22.64 7.95 22.91
N ASN A 966 21.44 7.47 22.62
CA ASN A 966 20.23 7.87 23.34
C ASN A 966 19.78 6.76 24.29
N ASN A 967 19.45 7.14 25.52
CA ASN A 967 18.77 6.29 26.49
C ASN A 967 17.26 6.27 26.24
N GLU A 968 16.69 7.39 25.82
CA GLU A 968 15.27 7.50 25.46
C GLU A 968 15.12 7.88 23.99
N LEU A 969 14.21 7.21 23.29
CA LEU A 969 13.84 7.49 21.91
C LEU A 969 12.35 7.20 21.73
N ASP A 970 11.64 8.19 21.22
CA ASP A 970 10.24 8.09 20.82
C ASP A 970 9.99 8.93 19.56
N TYR A 971 8.83 8.79 18.93
CA TYR A 971 8.37 9.63 17.83
C TYR A 971 7.03 10.28 18.20
N PRO A 972 7.02 11.22 19.14
CA PRO A 972 5.79 11.77 19.72
C PRO A 972 4.99 12.66 18.75
N GLY A 973 5.45 12.83 17.50
CA GLY A 973 4.72 13.46 16.40
C GLY A 973 3.95 12.49 15.49
N LEU A 974 3.98 11.18 15.74
CA LEU A 974 3.17 10.19 15.01
C LEU A 974 1.68 10.36 15.34
N SER A 975 0.92 10.98 14.45
CA SER A 975 -0.51 11.28 14.63
C SER A 975 -1.39 10.26 13.91
N TRP A 976 -2.70 10.54 13.76
CA TRP A 976 -3.65 9.69 13.03
C TRP A 976 -3.78 8.28 13.64
N GLY A 977 -3.96 8.25 14.97
CA GLY A 977 -4.17 7.02 15.73
C GLY A 977 -2.94 6.13 15.93
N ASN A 978 -1.78 6.52 15.42
CA ASN A 978 -0.54 5.74 15.51
C ASN A 978 0.00 5.59 16.93
N TYR A 979 0.78 4.52 17.15
CA TYR A 979 1.48 4.25 18.39
C TYR A 979 2.57 5.30 18.66
N GLN A 980 2.65 5.72 19.93
CA GLN A 980 3.71 6.54 20.51
C GLN A 980 4.08 5.96 21.87
N LYS A 981 5.36 6.02 22.28
CA LYS A 981 5.74 5.62 23.66
C LYS A 981 5.25 6.66 24.69
N ASN A 982 5.03 7.90 24.27
CA ASN A 982 4.62 9.04 25.09
C ASN A 982 5.56 9.27 26.29
N ILE A 983 6.86 9.29 26.02
CA ILE A 983 7.89 9.45 27.06
C ILE A 983 7.80 10.86 27.65
N LEU A 984 7.34 10.97 28.90
CA LEU A 984 7.28 12.21 29.66
C LEU A 984 8.06 12.05 30.97
N LEU A 985 9.18 12.75 31.11
CA LEU A 985 10.05 12.67 32.28
C LEU A 985 9.88 13.92 33.15
N LYS A 986 9.65 13.76 34.46
CA LYS A 986 9.43 14.86 35.41
C LYS A 986 10.51 14.90 36.48
N GLY A 987 10.86 16.10 36.92
CA GLY A 987 11.84 16.32 38.00
C GLY A 987 13.28 16.02 37.59
N ALA A 988 14.07 15.49 38.52
CA ALA A 988 15.47 15.15 38.27
C ALA A 988 15.59 13.84 37.50
N TYR A 989 16.42 13.81 36.47
CA TYR A 989 16.71 12.62 35.67
C TYR A 989 18.21 12.36 35.62
N LYS A 990 18.58 11.08 35.66
CA LYS A 990 19.97 10.63 35.63
C LYS A 990 20.07 9.35 34.82
N ASN A 991 21.00 9.31 33.87
CA ASN A 991 21.34 8.09 33.14
C ASN A 991 22.79 8.12 32.68
N LYS A 992 23.23 7.09 31.97
CA LYS A 992 24.60 6.96 31.47
C LYS A 992 24.66 6.33 30.09
N VAL A 993 25.70 6.70 29.35
CA VAL A 993 26.09 6.08 28.09
C VAL A 993 27.54 5.60 28.18
N GLU A 994 27.89 4.65 27.32
CA GLU A 994 29.24 4.12 27.21
C GLU A 994 29.67 4.07 25.75
N LEU A 995 30.91 4.45 25.50
CA LEU A 995 31.54 4.46 24.20
C LEU A 995 32.99 4.03 24.36
N ARG A 996 33.50 3.19 23.47
CA ARG A 996 34.91 2.81 23.44
C ARG A 996 35.53 3.15 22.11
N LEU A 997 36.69 3.81 22.15
CA LEU A 997 37.56 3.90 20.98
C LEU A 997 38.43 2.63 20.96
N SER A 998 38.23 1.77 19.96
CA SER A 998 38.85 0.44 19.80
C SER A 998 39.79 0.45 18.59
N PHE A 999 40.96 -0.15 18.74
CA PHE A 999 42.08 -0.10 17.79
C PHE A 999 42.48 -1.47 17.28
#